data_AF-A0A8H9I5M2-F1
#
_entry.id   AF-A0A8H9I5M2-F1
#
_cell.length_a   1.000
_cell.length_b   1.000
_cell.length_c   1.000
_cell.angle_alpha   90.00
_cell.angle_beta   90.00
_cell.angle_gamma   90.00
#
_symmetry.space_group_name_H-M   'P 1'
#
loop_
_entity.id
_entity.type
_entity.pdbx_description
1 polymer ?
#
loop_
_entity_poly.entity_id
_entity_poly.type
_entity_poly.pdbx_seq_one_letter_code
_entity_poly.pdbx_strand_id
1 'polypeptide(L)'
;MQNTHSRWIKIFIAVILVCSGCATIANLDFNKLYGHENTENREAASVTQASLESPATTFYQTKVAPVIEGRCVVCHACYDAPCQLKMSSPEGIERGANKEMVYHGSRILAATPNRLFIDALGAEQWRDRGFYPVLNEREQSPRANTQSSVLAKMLMLKKQHPLPDEKLLDERFDVSIDRSQQCPTVAEFNGYAKSQAFGGMPYALPELTDAEHNILMSWIDSGAYMPARAPLPDAQAQAVDSLEQFLNGDSLKMQLSARYIYEHLFSSHLYFSEITEPGTQPTFFNLVRSRTPSGQAIDVIPSRRPFDDPGVKRIYYRLQPVMSSIVNKTHQPYAIHKELTDKWQKWFVDADYSVTELPSYKPKVAANPLTAFTQLPENARYRFMLERAQNTIMGYIKGPVCRGQVALNVINDRFWVYFVKPEVVDSPKISDFYQSQKDNLRLPAEQESTALAVTWLEYASRQGDYMRARHEFMATALEDGQHFTENDIWAGDGDNDNATLTVFRHFDNATVIKGLVGKPPKTAWVIDYALLERIHYLLVAGFDVYGNYGHQLMTRLYMDFLRMEGESNFLAFLPPDTRRKELASWYQHAGPELTEFVEGKINPFDQPSGMQFSTKDHKKELYSIFAEHVKDVQPSRYRLQDSELGDNSKALLGQLANIKGTSASILPELSMILVQPTDSDEPEIFTLVRNSAHFNVNSLFSEDANRDYAKDDVTLVHGLLGSYPDVFWRVKEADLAKLVAKAQQIKSEQDYQAFLDLFAVRRTAKDFWQFSDKLNQTFMHHSPIEGGLLDYNRLENR
;
A
#
# COMPACT_ATOMS: atom_id res chain seq x y z
N MET A 1 8.24 11.79 -71.01
CA MET A 1 8.28 11.58 -69.55
C MET A 1 6.93 11.16 -68.94
N GLN A 2 5.86 10.87 -69.70
CA GLN A 2 4.58 10.42 -69.13
C GLN A 2 4.45 8.89 -68.93
N ASN A 3 5.25 8.07 -69.63
CA ASN A 3 5.16 6.60 -69.51
C ASN A 3 5.89 6.00 -68.30
N THR A 4 6.77 6.74 -67.63
CA THR A 4 7.50 6.28 -66.45
C THR A 4 6.65 6.34 -65.18
N HIS A 5 5.80 7.37 -65.04
CA HIS A 5 4.94 7.53 -63.86
C HIS A 5 3.87 6.44 -63.72
N SER A 6 3.25 6.02 -64.84
CA SER A 6 2.25 4.94 -64.82
C SER A 6 2.84 3.59 -64.43
N ARG A 7 4.11 3.32 -64.80
CA ARG A 7 4.82 2.10 -64.40
C ARG A 7 5.13 2.08 -62.90
N TRP A 8 5.58 3.19 -62.33
CA TRP A 8 5.87 3.28 -60.89
C TRP A 8 4.61 3.14 -60.03
N ILE A 9 3.49 3.72 -60.46
CA ILE A 9 2.21 3.58 -59.73
C ILE A 9 1.72 2.12 -59.77
N LYS A 10 1.83 1.43 -60.91
CA LYS A 10 1.46 0.01 -61.01
C LYS A 10 2.37 -0.89 -60.19
N ILE A 11 3.67 -0.61 -60.14
CA ILE A 11 4.62 -1.33 -59.27
C ILE A 11 4.29 -1.06 -57.80
N PHE A 12 3.97 0.18 -57.43
CA PHE A 12 3.61 0.53 -56.06
C PHE A 12 2.31 -0.14 -55.61
N ILE A 13 1.28 -0.18 -56.48
CA ILE A 13 0.02 -0.89 -56.21
C ILE A 13 0.25 -2.41 -56.16
N ALA A 14 1.11 -2.97 -57.02
CA ALA A 14 1.45 -4.39 -56.98
C ALA A 14 2.25 -4.75 -55.72
N VAL A 15 3.16 -3.88 -55.26
CA VAL A 15 3.88 -4.07 -53.99
C VAL A 15 2.92 -3.94 -52.81
N ILE A 16 1.96 -3.00 -52.81
CA ILE A 16 0.91 -2.92 -51.78
C ILE A 16 0.03 -4.18 -51.83
N LEU A 17 -0.36 -4.68 -52.99
CA LEU A 17 -1.17 -5.90 -53.15
C LEU A 17 -0.40 -7.17 -52.77
N VAL A 18 0.91 -7.22 -52.99
CA VAL A 18 1.77 -8.34 -52.55
C VAL A 18 2.09 -8.22 -51.07
N CYS A 19 2.31 -7.02 -50.51
CA CYS A 19 2.49 -6.82 -49.08
C CYS A 19 1.20 -7.05 -48.28
N SER A 20 0.03 -6.71 -48.85
CA SER A 20 -1.29 -7.00 -48.27
C SER A 20 -1.74 -8.44 -48.53
N GLY A 21 -1.32 -9.06 -49.65
CA GLY A 21 -1.61 -10.43 -50.03
C GLY A 21 -0.62 -11.48 -49.49
N CYS A 22 0.58 -11.10 -49.05
CA CYS A 22 1.50 -11.95 -48.28
C CYS A 22 1.33 -11.78 -46.77
N ALA A 23 0.46 -10.86 -46.32
CA ALA A 23 -0.02 -10.76 -44.95
C ALA A 23 -1.23 -11.65 -44.64
N THR A 24 -1.68 -12.50 -45.59
CA THR A 24 -2.52 -13.66 -45.26
C THR A 24 -1.66 -14.80 -44.74
N ILE A 25 -0.96 -14.54 -43.62
CA ILE A 25 -0.58 -15.60 -42.70
C ILE A 25 -1.91 -16.14 -42.18
N ALA A 26 -2.09 -17.46 -42.25
CA ALA A 26 -3.26 -18.14 -41.69
C ALA A 26 -3.39 -17.80 -40.19
N ASN A 27 -4.10 -16.72 -39.87
CA ASN A 27 -4.56 -16.47 -38.52
C ASN A 27 -5.59 -17.56 -38.22
N LEU A 28 -5.29 -18.40 -37.24
CA LEU A 28 -6.24 -19.34 -36.67
C LEU A 28 -7.43 -18.53 -36.17
N ASP A 29 -8.53 -18.60 -36.91
CA ASP A 29 -9.80 -18.02 -36.52
C ASP A 29 -10.44 -18.95 -35.48
N PHE A 30 -10.16 -18.69 -34.20
CA PHE A 30 -10.68 -19.49 -33.09
C PHE A 30 -12.21 -19.53 -33.07
N ASN A 31 -12.89 -18.51 -33.60
CA ASN A 31 -14.35 -18.51 -33.67
C ASN A 31 -14.86 -19.54 -34.68
N LYS A 32 -14.14 -19.76 -35.79
CA LYS A 32 -14.47 -20.85 -36.74
C LYS A 32 -14.19 -22.23 -36.17
N LEU A 33 -13.21 -22.36 -35.28
CA LEU A 33 -12.78 -23.65 -34.74
C LEU A 33 -13.61 -24.10 -33.53
N TYR A 34 -13.96 -23.16 -32.65
CA TYR A 34 -14.52 -23.45 -31.32
C TYR A 34 -15.81 -22.68 -31.02
N GLY A 35 -16.37 -21.98 -32.02
CA GLY A 35 -17.54 -21.12 -31.83
C GLY A 35 -17.18 -19.74 -31.29
N HIS A 36 -18.19 -18.87 -31.22
CA HIS A 36 -18.02 -17.49 -30.79
C HIS A 36 -17.65 -17.38 -29.31
N GLU A 37 -16.78 -16.43 -29.00
CA GLU A 37 -16.44 -16.05 -27.63
C GLU A 37 -17.66 -15.40 -26.95
N ASN A 38 -18.09 -15.98 -25.83
CA ASN A 38 -19.21 -15.50 -25.01
C ASN A 38 -19.04 -15.98 -23.56
N THR A 39 -19.23 -15.09 -22.60
CA THR A 39 -19.15 -15.37 -21.15
C THR A 39 -20.10 -16.50 -20.72
N GLU A 40 -21.28 -16.60 -21.32
CA GLU A 40 -22.27 -17.65 -21.00
C GLU A 40 -21.75 -19.07 -21.25
N ASN A 41 -20.90 -19.27 -22.27
CA ASN A 41 -20.33 -20.58 -22.60
C ASN A 41 -19.52 -21.15 -21.43
N ARG A 42 -18.91 -20.25 -20.65
CA ARG A 42 -18.09 -20.58 -19.48
C ARG A 42 -18.90 -20.58 -18.19
N GLU A 43 -19.78 -19.59 -17.99
CA GLU A 43 -20.62 -19.48 -16.80
C GLU A 43 -21.50 -20.72 -16.60
N ALA A 44 -22.14 -21.22 -17.66
CA ALA A 44 -22.97 -22.42 -17.59
C ALA A 44 -22.16 -23.68 -17.18
N ALA A 45 -20.92 -23.78 -17.67
CA ALA A 45 -20.02 -24.88 -17.33
C ALA A 45 -19.55 -24.78 -15.87
N SER A 46 -19.21 -23.57 -15.40
CA SER A 46 -18.82 -23.30 -14.02
C SER A 46 -19.93 -23.57 -13.01
N VAL A 47 -21.16 -23.09 -13.26
CA VAL A 47 -22.29 -23.26 -12.33
C VAL A 47 -22.64 -24.74 -12.11
N THR A 48 -22.54 -25.56 -13.15
CA THR A 48 -22.86 -27.00 -13.07
C THR A 48 -21.93 -27.76 -12.11
N GLN A 49 -20.70 -27.27 -11.91
CA GLN A 49 -19.66 -27.91 -11.09
C GLN A 49 -19.37 -27.16 -9.78
N ALA A 50 -19.94 -25.97 -9.58
CA ALA A 50 -19.66 -25.10 -8.44
C ALA A 50 -20.49 -25.43 -7.18
N SER A 51 -20.62 -26.71 -6.80
CA SER A 51 -21.10 -27.06 -5.45
C SER A 51 -19.93 -27.14 -4.47
N LEU A 52 -20.20 -26.89 -3.18
CA LEU A 52 -19.15 -26.86 -2.14
C LEU A 52 -18.37 -28.17 -2.04
N GLU A 53 -19.05 -29.30 -2.23
CA GLU A 53 -18.47 -30.64 -2.11
C GLU A 53 -18.07 -31.25 -3.45
N SER A 54 -18.12 -30.49 -4.56
CA SER A 54 -17.75 -31.05 -5.86
C SER A 54 -16.26 -31.41 -5.92
N PRO A 55 -15.88 -32.44 -6.69
CA PRO A 55 -14.47 -32.74 -6.95
C PRO A 55 -13.72 -31.56 -7.56
N ALA A 56 -14.39 -30.74 -8.38
CA ALA A 56 -13.80 -29.55 -8.99
C ALA A 56 -13.48 -28.47 -7.96
N THR A 57 -14.40 -28.18 -7.03
CA THR A 57 -14.18 -27.25 -5.91
C THR A 57 -13.01 -27.72 -5.04
N THR A 58 -13.01 -29.00 -4.66
CA THR A 58 -11.93 -29.60 -3.86
C THR A 58 -10.58 -29.51 -4.58
N PHE A 59 -10.54 -29.84 -5.87
CA PHE A 59 -9.32 -29.75 -6.68
C PHE A 59 -8.81 -28.31 -6.78
N TYR A 60 -9.70 -27.34 -7.00
CA TYR A 60 -9.31 -25.94 -7.03
C TYR A 60 -8.71 -25.50 -5.69
N GLN A 61 -9.42 -25.69 -4.59
CA GLN A 61 -9.02 -25.19 -3.26
C GLN A 61 -7.75 -25.87 -2.75
N THR A 62 -7.59 -27.18 -2.97
CA THR A 62 -6.47 -27.95 -2.38
C THR A 62 -5.25 -28.07 -3.29
N LYS A 63 -5.39 -27.85 -4.61
CA LYS A 63 -4.32 -28.01 -5.60
C LYS A 63 -4.06 -26.77 -6.42
N VAL A 64 -5.09 -26.16 -7.02
CA VAL A 64 -4.92 -25.05 -7.96
C VAL A 64 -4.61 -23.74 -7.24
N ALA A 65 -5.42 -23.36 -6.24
CA ALA A 65 -5.27 -22.10 -5.52
C ALA A 65 -3.88 -21.94 -4.88
N PRO A 66 -3.31 -22.96 -4.20
CA PRO A 66 -1.95 -22.84 -3.66
C PRO A 66 -0.88 -22.53 -4.72
N VAL A 67 -1.02 -23.11 -5.93
CA VAL A 67 -0.08 -22.84 -7.03
C VAL A 67 -0.30 -21.44 -7.60
N ILE A 68 -1.55 -21.01 -7.79
CA ILE A 68 -1.86 -19.64 -8.26
C ILE A 68 -1.36 -18.61 -7.24
N GLU A 69 -1.57 -18.83 -5.96
CA GLU A 69 -1.14 -17.95 -4.88
C GLU A 69 0.39 -17.84 -4.82
N GLY A 70 1.10 -18.97 -4.76
CA GLY A 70 2.56 -18.99 -4.62
C GLY A 70 3.34 -18.59 -5.87
N ARG A 71 2.70 -18.55 -7.06
CA ARG A 71 3.41 -18.32 -8.35
C ARG A 71 2.88 -17.14 -9.15
N CYS A 72 1.58 -16.83 -9.04
CA CYS A 72 0.93 -15.81 -9.84
C CYS A 72 0.54 -14.59 -8.99
N VAL A 73 -0.08 -14.77 -7.81
CA VAL A 73 -0.58 -13.66 -6.97
C VAL A 73 0.55 -12.75 -6.49
N VAL A 74 1.74 -13.31 -6.24
CA VAL A 74 2.96 -12.56 -5.90
C VAL A 74 3.38 -11.53 -6.96
N CYS A 75 2.83 -11.58 -8.18
CA CYS A 75 3.04 -10.56 -9.21
C CYS A 75 1.72 -9.93 -9.70
N HIS A 76 0.61 -10.66 -9.62
CA HIS A 76 -0.70 -10.31 -10.19
C HIS A 76 -1.74 -9.93 -9.12
N ALA A 77 -1.36 -9.00 -8.23
CA ALA A 77 -2.25 -8.47 -7.19
C ALA A 77 -2.27 -6.94 -7.16
N CYS A 78 -3.31 -6.37 -6.55
CA CYS A 78 -3.53 -4.92 -6.46
C CYS A 78 -3.50 -4.21 -7.84
N TYR A 79 -3.29 -2.90 -7.90
CA TYR A 79 -3.22 -2.08 -9.11
C TYR A 79 -1.85 -2.10 -9.80
N ASP A 80 -0.83 -2.65 -9.14
CA ASP A 80 0.50 -2.90 -9.73
C ASP A 80 0.50 -4.17 -10.60
N ALA A 81 -0.60 -4.95 -10.57
CA ALA A 81 -0.76 -6.13 -11.40
C ALA A 81 -0.66 -5.77 -12.89
N PRO A 82 0.27 -6.40 -13.65
CA PRO A 82 0.41 -6.16 -15.08
C PRO A 82 -0.91 -6.41 -15.82
N CYS A 83 -1.25 -5.53 -16.76
CA CYS A 83 -2.48 -5.61 -17.56
C CYS A 83 -3.77 -5.63 -16.72
N GLN A 84 -3.72 -5.08 -15.50
CA GLN A 84 -4.79 -5.17 -14.50
C GLN A 84 -5.26 -6.61 -14.20
N LEU A 85 -4.49 -7.64 -14.58
CA LEU A 85 -4.88 -9.03 -14.37
C LEU A 85 -4.68 -9.39 -12.90
N LYS A 86 -5.78 -9.52 -12.15
CA LYS A 86 -5.76 -9.90 -10.74
C LYS A 86 -5.99 -11.40 -10.61
N MET A 87 -5.00 -12.12 -10.12
CA MET A 87 -5.09 -13.58 -9.94
C MET A 87 -5.46 -13.97 -8.50
N SER A 88 -5.73 -13.00 -7.63
CA SER A 88 -5.99 -13.18 -6.20
C SER A 88 -7.38 -13.74 -5.87
N SER A 89 -8.27 -13.89 -6.84
CA SER A 89 -9.58 -14.52 -6.63
C SER A 89 -10.13 -15.10 -7.93
N PRO A 90 -11.08 -16.06 -7.86
CA PRO A 90 -11.80 -16.55 -9.03
C PRO A 90 -12.35 -15.42 -9.92
N GLU A 91 -13.02 -14.42 -9.35
CA GLU A 91 -13.58 -13.28 -10.09
C GLU A 91 -12.51 -12.40 -10.73
N GLY A 92 -11.33 -12.30 -10.13
CA GLY A 92 -10.21 -11.57 -10.73
C GLY A 92 -9.72 -12.27 -12.00
N ILE A 93 -9.67 -13.62 -11.98
CA ILE A 93 -9.29 -14.43 -13.13
C ILE A 93 -10.37 -14.36 -14.21
N GLU A 94 -11.65 -14.50 -13.85
CA GLU A 94 -12.79 -14.40 -14.78
C GLU A 94 -12.91 -13.01 -15.43
N ARG A 95 -12.65 -11.96 -14.65
CA ARG A 95 -12.57 -10.59 -15.18
C ARG A 95 -11.58 -10.50 -16.34
N GLY A 96 -10.43 -11.17 -16.22
CA GLY A 96 -9.37 -11.17 -17.22
C GLY A 96 -8.50 -9.93 -17.18
N ALA A 97 -7.96 -9.53 -18.33
CA ALA A 97 -6.94 -8.50 -18.46
C ALA A 97 -7.47 -7.27 -19.22
N ASN A 98 -6.82 -6.13 -19.03
CA ASN A 98 -7.11 -4.87 -19.69
C ASN A 98 -5.80 -4.13 -20.01
N LYS A 99 -5.71 -3.51 -21.19
CA LYS A 99 -4.51 -2.79 -21.65
C LYS A 99 -4.33 -1.42 -21.00
N GLU A 100 -5.37 -0.89 -20.35
CA GLU A 100 -5.31 0.41 -19.68
C GLU A 100 -4.43 0.35 -18.43
N MET A 101 -3.60 1.37 -18.24
CA MET A 101 -2.80 1.51 -17.01
C MET A 101 -3.62 2.17 -15.90
N VAL A 102 -3.56 1.63 -14.69
CA VAL A 102 -4.15 2.29 -13.51
C VAL A 102 -3.28 3.47 -13.09
N TYR A 103 -2.00 3.21 -12.79
CA TYR A 103 -1.00 4.24 -12.50
C TYR A 103 -0.55 4.94 -13.79
N HIS A 104 -1.16 6.07 -14.11
CA HIS A 104 -0.83 6.87 -15.29
C HIS A 104 -0.75 8.36 -14.92
N GLY A 105 0.41 8.77 -14.40
CA GLY A 105 0.61 10.11 -13.85
C GLY A 105 0.39 11.26 -14.83
N SER A 106 0.52 11.04 -16.14
CA SER A 106 0.35 12.07 -17.17
C SER A 106 -1.11 12.24 -17.67
N ARG A 107 -2.09 11.56 -17.06
CA ARG A 107 -3.48 11.59 -17.53
C ARG A 107 -4.12 12.98 -17.33
N ILE A 108 -4.72 13.53 -18.39
CA ILE A 108 -5.40 14.84 -18.36
C ILE A 108 -6.80 14.74 -17.74
N LEU A 109 -7.52 13.65 -18.02
CA LEU A 109 -8.86 13.37 -17.50
C LEU A 109 -8.84 12.23 -16.48
N ALA A 110 -9.80 12.18 -15.57
CA ALA A 110 -9.95 11.02 -14.68
C ALA A 110 -10.30 9.75 -15.48
N ALA A 111 -9.77 8.60 -15.06
CA ALA A 111 -10.19 7.30 -15.59
C ALA A 111 -11.39 6.74 -14.83
N THR A 112 -12.11 5.84 -15.51
CA THR A 112 -13.18 5.04 -14.91
C THR A 112 -12.57 4.02 -13.92
N PRO A 113 -13.04 3.98 -12.65
CA PRO A 113 -12.59 2.98 -11.68
C PRO A 113 -12.95 1.55 -12.12
N ASN A 114 -12.01 0.62 -11.96
CA ASN A 114 -12.16 -0.81 -12.29
C ASN A 114 -11.84 -1.70 -11.08
N ARG A 115 -12.46 -1.40 -9.93
CA ARG A 115 -12.32 -2.12 -8.66
C ARG A 115 -13.14 -3.40 -8.69
N LEU A 116 -12.45 -4.51 -8.42
CA LEU A 116 -13.07 -5.82 -8.29
C LEU A 116 -14.09 -5.81 -7.13
N PHE A 117 -15.23 -6.47 -7.30
CA PHE A 117 -16.35 -6.55 -6.33
C PHE A 117 -17.10 -5.23 -6.05
N ILE A 118 -16.76 -4.14 -6.74
CA ILE A 118 -17.37 -2.82 -6.53
C ILE A 118 -17.94 -2.30 -7.86
N ASP A 119 -17.10 -2.17 -8.88
CA ASP A 119 -17.47 -1.45 -10.10
C ASP A 119 -18.16 -2.32 -11.16
N ALA A 120 -18.03 -3.65 -11.06
CA ALA A 120 -18.76 -4.67 -11.81
C ALA A 120 -18.68 -6.03 -11.08
N LEU A 121 -19.69 -6.88 -11.25
CA LEU A 121 -19.85 -8.13 -10.49
C LEU A 121 -19.82 -9.41 -11.34
N GLY A 122 -20.00 -9.31 -12.66
CA GLY A 122 -20.03 -10.45 -13.58
C GLY A 122 -19.06 -10.30 -14.75
N ALA A 123 -18.75 -11.39 -15.44
CA ALA A 123 -17.81 -11.39 -16.56
C ALA A 123 -18.28 -10.50 -17.72
N GLU A 124 -19.58 -10.55 -18.07
CA GLU A 124 -20.18 -9.73 -19.14
C GLU A 124 -19.97 -8.23 -18.88
N GLN A 125 -20.26 -7.76 -17.67
CA GLN A 125 -20.04 -6.37 -17.27
C GLN A 125 -18.57 -5.94 -17.38
N TRP A 126 -17.62 -6.87 -17.21
CA TRP A 126 -16.20 -6.59 -17.42
C TRP A 126 -15.82 -6.53 -18.90
N ARG A 127 -16.44 -7.34 -19.76
CA ARG A 127 -16.27 -7.26 -21.23
C ARG A 127 -16.74 -5.91 -21.75
N ASP A 128 -17.88 -5.40 -21.26
CA ASP A 128 -18.39 -4.05 -21.58
C ASP A 128 -17.41 -2.93 -21.17
N ARG A 129 -16.59 -3.18 -20.15
CA ARG A 129 -15.53 -2.29 -19.67
C ARG A 129 -14.18 -2.50 -20.37
N GLY A 130 -14.16 -3.26 -21.47
CA GLY A 130 -12.96 -3.47 -22.29
C GLY A 130 -11.96 -4.48 -21.73
N PHE A 131 -12.33 -5.25 -20.69
CA PHE A 131 -11.52 -6.40 -20.27
C PHE A 131 -11.72 -7.55 -21.25
N TYR A 132 -10.66 -8.31 -21.52
CA TYR A 132 -10.70 -9.50 -22.36
C TYR A 132 -10.33 -10.75 -21.57
N PRO A 133 -10.88 -11.93 -21.94
CA PRO A 133 -10.68 -13.14 -21.16
C PRO A 133 -9.24 -13.66 -21.25
N VAL A 134 -8.73 -14.20 -20.15
CA VAL A 134 -7.47 -14.95 -20.10
C VAL A 134 -7.70 -16.46 -20.13
N LEU A 135 -8.94 -16.89 -19.89
CA LEU A 135 -9.43 -18.26 -20.02
C LEU A 135 -10.27 -18.41 -21.30
N ASN A 136 -10.66 -19.63 -21.64
CA ASN A 136 -11.49 -19.89 -22.82
C ASN A 136 -12.96 -19.55 -22.55
N GLU A 137 -13.54 -18.66 -23.36
CA GLU A 137 -14.98 -18.32 -23.39
C GLU A 137 -15.68 -18.84 -24.66
N ARG A 138 -15.07 -19.79 -25.38
CA ARG A 138 -15.69 -20.49 -26.51
C ARG A 138 -16.26 -21.82 -26.02
N GLU A 139 -16.50 -22.78 -26.92
CA GLU A 139 -16.86 -24.16 -26.56
C GLU A 139 -15.91 -24.71 -25.47
N GLN A 140 -16.48 -25.29 -24.41
CA GLN A 140 -15.72 -25.83 -23.27
C GLN A 140 -15.28 -27.27 -23.52
N SER A 141 -14.38 -27.47 -24.49
CA SER A 141 -13.71 -28.75 -24.73
C SER A 141 -12.23 -28.69 -24.31
N PRO A 142 -11.61 -29.81 -23.88
CA PRO A 142 -10.18 -29.87 -23.52
C PRO A 142 -9.25 -29.12 -24.48
N ARG A 143 -9.44 -29.35 -25.78
CA ARG A 143 -8.65 -28.70 -26.84
C ARG A 143 -8.93 -27.20 -26.95
N ALA A 144 -10.19 -26.78 -26.90
CA ALA A 144 -10.54 -25.36 -26.96
C ALA A 144 -10.04 -24.61 -25.72
N ASN A 145 -10.18 -25.22 -24.55
CA ASN A 145 -9.78 -24.67 -23.26
C ASN A 145 -8.28 -24.36 -23.19
N THR A 146 -7.46 -25.25 -23.73
CA THR A 146 -6.00 -25.05 -23.77
C THR A 146 -5.55 -24.18 -24.95
N GLN A 147 -6.14 -24.32 -26.14
CA GLN A 147 -5.71 -23.58 -27.33
C GLN A 147 -6.23 -22.14 -27.39
N SER A 148 -7.32 -21.82 -26.68
CA SER A 148 -7.94 -20.49 -26.67
C SER A 148 -7.75 -19.74 -25.34
N SER A 149 -6.93 -20.27 -24.42
CA SER A 149 -6.59 -19.63 -23.14
C SER A 149 -5.25 -18.91 -23.23
N VAL A 150 -5.23 -17.61 -22.91
CA VAL A 150 -3.97 -16.85 -22.79
C VAL A 150 -3.12 -17.42 -21.64
N LEU A 151 -3.76 -17.79 -20.53
CA LEU A 151 -3.08 -18.37 -19.38
C LEU A 151 -2.35 -19.67 -19.75
N ALA A 152 -3.03 -20.61 -20.41
CA ALA A 152 -2.41 -21.87 -20.86
C ALA A 152 -1.22 -21.60 -21.80
N LYS A 153 -1.39 -20.67 -22.74
CA LYS A 153 -0.34 -20.32 -23.69
C LYS A 153 0.87 -19.67 -23.01
N MET A 154 0.68 -18.82 -22.00
CA MET A 154 1.78 -18.24 -21.22
C MET A 154 2.57 -19.31 -20.44
N LEU A 155 1.87 -20.29 -19.85
CA LEU A 155 2.49 -21.42 -19.15
C LEU A 155 3.28 -22.32 -20.11
N MET A 156 2.72 -22.61 -21.29
CA MET A 156 3.42 -23.37 -22.33
C MET A 156 4.64 -22.63 -22.87
N LEU A 157 4.54 -21.31 -23.07
CA LEU A 157 5.65 -20.49 -23.55
C LEU A 157 6.82 -20.53 -22.55
N LYS A 158 6.53 -20.43 -21.25
CA LYS A 158 7.56 -20.56 -20.20
C LYS A 158 8.24 -21.92 -20.23
N LYS A 159 7.47 -23.00 -20.42
CA LYS A 159 8.01 -24.36 -20.50
C LYS A 159 8.88 -24.57 -21.76
N GLN A 160 8.54 -23.92 -22.87
CA GLN A 160 9.32 -23.97 -24.12
C GLN A 160 10.59 -23.12 -24.06
N HIS A 161 10.57 -22.04 -23.29
CA HIS A 161 11.67 -21.10 -23.11
C HIS A 161 11.97 -20.89 -21.61
N PRO A 162 12.60 -21.88 -20.95
CA PRO A 162 12.99 -21.76 -19.54
C PRO A 162 14.03 -20.65 -19.34
N LEU A 163 14.30 -20.30 -18.07
CA LEU A 163 15.36 -19.33 -17.80
C LEU A 163 16.74 -19.85 -18.28
N PRO A 164 17.65 -18.95 -18.69
CA PRO A 164 19.04 -19.33 -18.95
C PRO A 164 19.71 -19.86 -17.68
N ASP A 165 20.63 -20.83 -17.81
CA ASP A 165 21.46 -21.35 -16.71
C ASP A 165 22.63 -20.38 -16.43
N GLU A 166 22.29 -19.12 -16.20
CA GLU A 166 23.22 -18.03 -15.89
C GLU A 166 22.86 -17.40 -14.54
N LYS A 167 23.85 -16.77 -13.89
CA LYS A 167 23.63 -16.11 -12.59
C LYS A 167 22.67 -14.93 -12.72
N LEU A 168 22.78 -14.16 -13.80
CA LEU A 168 21.97 -12.97 -14.07
C LEU A 168 21.15 -13.18 -15.33
N LEU A 169 19.97 -12.58 -15.37
CA LEU A 169 19.21 -12.45 -16.60
C LEU A 169 19.89 -11.40 -17.49
N ASP A 170 19.93 -11.63 -18.79
CA ASP A 170 20.47 -10.67 -19.75
C ASP A 170 19.39 -9.71 -20.26
N GLU A 171 19.75 -8.88 -21.23
CA GLU A 171 18.92 -7.84 -21.86
C GLU A 171 17.62 -8.36 -22.51
N ARG A 172 17.44 -9.68 -22.65
CA ARG A 172 16.17 -10.26 -23.12
C ARG A 172 15.05 -10.14 -22.07
N PHE A 173 15.40 -9.87 -20.81
CA PHE A 173 14.47 -9.71 -19.70
C PHE A 173 14.46 -8.26 -19.21
N ASP A 174 13.40 -7.54 -19.56
CA ASP A 174 13.13 -6.24 -18.94
C ASP A 174 12.42 -6.46 -17.60
N VAL A 175 13.14 -6.25 -16.49
CA VAL A 175 12.62 -6.33 -15.11
C VAL A 175 12.43 -4.95 -14.48
N SER A 176 12.51 -3.87 -15.25
CA SER A 176 12.23 -2.53 -14.75
C SER A 176 10.78 -2.41 -14.27
N ILE A 177 10.57 -1.52 -13.30
CA ILE A 177 9.26 -1.27 -12.67
C ILE A 177 8.32 -0.52 -13.63
N ASP A 178 8.88 0.28 -14.54
CA ASP A 178 8.18 1.10 -15.53
C ASP A 178 8.20 0.49 -16.94
N ARG A 179 8.55 -0.79 -17.06
CA ARG A 179 8.50 -1.53 -18.34
C ARG A 179 7.15 -1.39 -19.04
N SER A 180 7.19 -1.33 -20.36
CA SER A 180 5.98 -1.34 -21.18
C SER A 180 5.20 -2.63 -20.95
N GLN A 181 3.95 -2.53 -20.50
CA GLN A 181 3.10 -3.70 -20.28
C GLN A 181 2.75 -4.36 -21.61
N GLN A 182 2.91 -5.68 -21.67
CA GLN A 182 2.59 -6.49 -22.85
C GLN A 182 1.39 -7.37 -22.55
N CYS A 183 0.25 -6.97 -23.11
CA CYS A 183 -1.06 -7.50 -22.76
C CYS A 183 -1.71 -8.15 -23.98
N PRO A 184 -1.21 -9.31 -24.46
CA PRO A 184 -1.75 -9.96 -25.65
C PRO A 184 -3.13 -10.56 -25.35
N THR A 185 -4.07 -10.37 -26.28
CA THR A 185 -5.26 -11.22 -26.40
C THR A 185 -4.87 -12.59 -26.97
N VAL A 186 -5.78 -13.57 -26.90
CA VAL A 186 -5.56 -14.90 -27.49
C VAL A 186 -5.27 -14.83 -29.00
N ALA A 187 -5.90 -13.90 -29.72
CA ALA A 187 -5.69 -13.68 -31.14
C ALA A 187 -4.30 -13.09 -31.44
N GLU A 188 -3.80 -12.21 -30.56
CA GLU A 188 -2.48 -11.57 -30.68
C GLU A 188 -1.33 -12.48 -30.21
N PHE A 189 -1.63 -13.55 -29.47
CA PHE A 189 -0.62 -14.35 -28.76
C PHE A 189 0.46 -14.94 -29.66
N ASN A 190 0.11 -15.42 -30.86
CA ASN A 190 1.10 -15.99 -31.79
C ASN A 190 2.12 -14.95 -32.26
N GLY A 191 1.71 -13.68 -32.40
CA GLY A 191 2.62 -12.57 -32.68
C GLY A 191 3.49 -12.27 -31.47
N TYR A 192 2.87 -12.15 -30.30
CA TYR A 192 3.56 -11.94 -29.03
C TYR A 192 4.66 -12.99 -28.79
N ALA A 193 4.33 -14.28 -28.85
CA ALA A 193 5.28 -15.37 -28.59
C ALA A 193 6.50 -15.37 -29.55
N LYS A 194 6.33 -14.88 -30.79
CA LYS A 194 7.44 -14.73 -31.74
C LYS A 194 8.34 -13.56 -31.39
N SER A 195 7.77 -12.44 -30.95
CA SER A 195 8.54 -11.24 -30.55
C SER A 195 9.12 -11.32 -29.14
N GLN A 196 8.52 -12.13 -28.28
CA GLN A 196 8.79 -12.23 -26.83
C GLN A 196 8.89 -13.69 -26.41
N ALA A 197 9.82 -14.43 -26.99
CA ALA A 197 9.97 -15.86 -26.71
C ALA A 197 10.13 -16.17 -25.21
N PHE A 198 10.79 -15.27 -24.46
CA PHE A 198 11.03 -15.40 -23.01
C PHE A 198 9.94 -14.75 -22.14
N GLY A 199 8.85 -14.27 -22.74
CA GLY A 199 7.74 -13.62 -22.06
C GLY A 199 6.73 -14.56 -21.38
N GLY A 200 7.07 -15.85 -21.23
CA GLY A 200 6.23 -16.83 -20.54
C GLY A 200 6.19 -16.61 -19.02
N MET A 201 5.13 -17.10 -18.37
CA MET A 201 4.91 -16.93 -16.93
C MET A 201 5.23 -18.21 -16.12
N PRO A 202 5.85 -18.12 -14.92
CA PRO A 202 6.30 -16.91 -14.24
C PRO A 202 7.44 -16.16 -14.97
N TYR A 203 7.24 -14.87 -15.20
CA TYR A 203 8.16 -14.04 -15.99
C TYR A 203 9.40 -13.67 -15.16
N ALA A 204 10.58 -13.80 -15.75
CA ALA A 204 11.87 -13.50 -15.10
C ALA A 204 12.07 -14.19 -13.73
N LEU A 205 11.46 -15.35 -13.54
CA LEU A 205 11.57 -16.26 -12.39
C LEU A 205 11.57 -17.71 -12.90
N PRO A 206 11.95 -18.72 -12.10
CA PRO A 206 12.04 -20.10 -12.59
C PRO A 206 10.68 -20.63 -13.04
N GLU A 207 10.69 -21.56 -13.99
CA GLU A 207 9.49 -22.28 -14.40
C GLU A 207 8.83 -23.02 -13.24
N LEU A 208 7.54 -23.33 -13.42
CA LEU A 208 6.82 -24.23 -12.54
C LEU A 208 7.44 -25.62 -12.59
N THR A 209 7.41 -26.34 -11.46
CA THR A 209 7.70 -27.77 -11.48
C THR A 209 6.73 -28.49 -12.41
N ASP A 210 7.11 -29.67 -12.92
CA ASP A 210 6.21 -30.45 -13.77
C ASP A 210 4.88 -30.77 -13.07
N ALA A 211 4.90 -31.00 -11.75
CA ALA A 211 3.69 -31.22 -10.96
C ALA A 211 2.77 -29.98 -10.94
N GLU A 212 3.31 -28.80 -10.63
CA GLU A 212 2.55 -27.56 -10.61
C GLU A 212 2.02 -27.19 -12.01
N HIS A 213 2.86 -27.33 -13.04
CA HIS A 213 2.46 -27.11 -14.43
C HIS A 213 1.31 -28.03 -14.82
N ASN A 214 1.40 -29.33 -14.49
CA ASN A 214 0.36 -30.30 -14.81
C ASN A 214 -0.93 -30.02 -14.02
N ILE A 215 -0.86 -29.55 -12.77
CA ILE A 215 -2.03 -29.13 -11.99
C ILE A 215 -2.77 -28.00 -12.70
N LEU A 216 -2.06 -26.92 -13.06
CA LEU A 216 -2.68 -25.78 -13.72
C LEU A 216 -3.19 -26.14 -15.12
N MET A 217 -2.43 -26.91 -15.90
CA MET A 217 -2.86 -27.33 -17.23
C MET A 217 -4.07 -28.26 -17.18
N SER A 218 -4.15 -29.19 -16.21
CA SER A 218 -5.32 -30.07 -16.03
C SER A 218 -6.55 -29.27 -15.58
N TRP A 219 -6.35 -28.29 -14.70
CA TRP A 219 -7.42 -27.36 -14.31
C TRP A 219 -7.94 -26.62 -15.54
N ILE A 220 -7.06 -26.04 -16.36
CA ILE A 220 -7.48 -25.32 -17.58
C ILE A 220 -8.15 -26.26 -18.58
N ASP A 221 -7.55 -27.41 -18.87
CA ASP A 221 -8.07 -28.43 -19.78
C ASP A 221 -9.49 -28.86 -19.41
N SER A 222 -9.76 -29.05 -18.11
CA SER A 222 -11.09 -29.39 -17.61
C SER A 222 -12.12 -28.25 -17.67
N GLY A 223 -11.73 -27.04 -18.07
CA GLY A 223 -12.62 -25.87 -18.16
C GLY A 223 -12.33 -24.80 -17.11
N ALA A 224 -11.24 -24.91 -16.35
CA ALA A 224 -10.83 -23.97 -15.31
C ALA A 224 -11.95 -23.63 -14.30
N TYR A 225 -12.69 -24.64 -13.83
CA TYR A 225 -13.84 -24.41 -12.95
C TYR A 225 -13.46 -23.65 -11.67
N MET A 226 -14.34 -22.74 -11.28
CA MET A 226 -14.22 -21.91 -10.09
C MET A 226 -15.05 -22.49 -8.94
N PRO A 227 -14.56 -22.44 -7.69
CA PRO A 227 -15.23 -23.06 -6.55
C PRO A 227 -16.45 -22.26 -6.10
N ALA A 228 -17.42 -22.94 -5.49
CA ALA A 228 -18.46 -22.26 -4.70
C ALA A 228 -17.87 -21.64 -3.43
N ARG A 229 -18.51 -20.59 -2.93
CA ARG A 229 -18.17 -19.97 -1.65
C ARG A 229 -19.00 -20.55 -0.52
N ALA A 230 -18.32 -20.95 0.54
CA ALA A 230 -18.98 -21.38 1.76
C ALA A 230 -19.70 -20.19 2.42
N PRO A 231 -20.87 -20.41 3.04
CA PRO A 231 -21.49 -19.41 3.90
C PRO A 231 -20.60 -19.14 5.11
N LEU A 232 -20.81 -17.99 5.75
CA LEU A 232 -20.15 -17.66 7.01
C LEU A 232 -20.58 -18.64 8.11
N PRO A 233 -19.66 -19.11 8.98
CA PRO A 233 -20.01 -19.80 10.21
C PRO A 233 -20.91 -18.94 11.10
N ASP A 234 -21.80 -19.57 11.88
CA ASP A 234 -22.80 -18.89 12.71
C ASP A 234 -22.22 -17.83 13.65
N ALA A 235 -21.10 -18.12 14.31
CA ALA A 235 -20.44 -17.17 15.20
C ALA A 235 -19.95 -15.91 14.47
N GLN A 236 -19.44 -16.06 13.24
CA GLN A 236 -19.04 -14.93 12.40
C GLN A 236 -20.26 -14.15 11.90
N ALA A 237 -21.31 -14.85 11.48
CA ALA A 237 -22.56 -14.21 11.07
C ALA A 237 -23.17 -13.36 12.20
N GLN A 238 -23.20 -13.87 13.44
CA GLN A 238 -23.68 -13.13 14.61
C GLN A 238 -22.81 -11.90 14.94
N ALA A 239 -21.49 -12.03 14.82
CA ALA A 239 -20.57 -10.91 15.02
C ALA A 239 -20.74 -9.82 13.95
N VAL A 240 -20.95 -10.23 12.69
CA VAL A 240 -21.30 -9.34 11.58
C VAL A 240 -22.61 -8.61 11.87
N ASP A 241 -23.67 -9.33 12.22
CA ASP A 241 -24.99 -8.75 12.50
C ASP A 241 -24.93 -7.74 13.65
N SER A 242 -24.16 -8.04 14.69
CA SER A 242 -23.98 -7.15 15.85
C SER A 242 -23.31 -5.83 15.46
N LEU A 243 -22.24 -5.89 14.65
CA LEU A 243 -21.55 -4.68 14.19
C LEU A 243 -22.41 -3.88 13.20
N GLU A 244 -23.08 -4.56 12.27
CA GLU A 244 -23.99 -3.91 11.33
C GLU A 244 -25.17 -3.26 12.05
N GLN A 245 -25.72 -3.86 13.10
CA GLN A 245 -26.78 -3.27 13.91
C GLN A 245 -26.32 -1.96 14.56
N PHE A 246 -25.11 -1.92 15.11
CA PHE A 246 -24.52 -0.70 15.65
C PHE A 246 -24.35 0.36 14.55
N LEU A 247 -23.69 0.03 13.43
CA LEU A 247 -23.41 1.01 12.36
C LEU A 247 -24.67 1.51 11.65
N ASN A 248 -25.79 0.80 11.75
CA ASN A 248 -27.03 1.14 11.04
C ASN A 248 -28.15 1.68 11.93
N GLY A 249 -27.82 2.19 13.13
CA GLY A 249 -28.79 2.85 14.01
C GLY A 249 -29.54 4.03 13.34
N ASP A 250 -30.77 4.28 13.77
CA ASP A 250 -31.65 5.27 13.11
C ASP A 250 -31.43 6.72 13.54
N SER A 251 -30.88 6.97 14.72
CA SER A 251 -30.68 8.35 15.20
C SER A 251 -29.66 9.11 14.34
N LEU A 252 -29.81 10.44 14.23
CA LEU A 252 -28.87 11.29 13.49
C LEU A 252 -27.43 11.15 14.02
N LYS A 253 -27.30 10.95 15.34
CA LYS A 253 -26.03 10.72 16.02
C LYS A 253 -25.34 9.45 15.50
N MET A 254 -26.08 8.34 15.44
CA MET A 254 -25.59 7.06 14.93
C MET A 254 -25.27 7.11 13.43
N GLN A 255 -26.10 7.79 12.64
CA GLN A 255 -25.86 7.95 11.21
C GLN A 255 -24.58 8.77 10.92
N LEU A 256 -24.36 9.86 11.68
CA LEU A 256 -23.18 10.69 11.52
C LEU A 256 -21.90 9.97 11.96
N SER A 257 -21.94 9.26 13.09
CA SER A 257 -20.79 8.50 13.58
C SER A 257 -20.47 7.31 12.70
N ALA A 258 -21.46 6.56 12.20
CA ALA A 258 -21.24 5.45 11.28
C ALA A 258 -20.64 5.92 9.95
N ARG A 259 -21.05 7.10 9.45
CA ARG A 259 -20.40 7.75 8.31
C ARG A 259 -18.93 8.05 8.60
N TYR A 260 -18.63 8.64 9.76
CA TYR A 260 -17.25 8.92 10.16
C TYR A 260 -16.42 7.63 10.25
N ILE A 261 -16.93 6.58 10.91
CA ILE A 261 -16.26 5.28 11.04
C ILE A 261 -16.00 4.67 9.65
N TYR A 262 -16.98 4.68 8.76
CA TYR A 262 -16.81 4.18 7.39
C TYR A 262 -15.73 4.94 6.61
N GLU A 263 -15.76 6.28 6.63
CA GLU A 263 -14.79 7.11 5.91
C GLU A 263 -13.34 6.91 6.41
N HIS A 264 -13.16 6.32 7.60
CA HIS A 264 -11.85 5.95 8.15
C HIS A 264 -11.48 4.48 7.99
N LEU A 265 -12.45 3.57 7.87
CA LEU A 265 -12.20 2.12 7.85
C LEU A 265 -12.47 1.45 6.50
N PHE A 266 -12.94 2.16 5.47
CA PHE A 266 -13.33 1.57 4.17
C PHE A 266 -12.20 0.81 3.44
N SER A 267 -10.93 1.11 3.74
CA SER A 267 -9.76 0.42 3.17
C SER A 267 -9.17 -0.66 4.07
N SER A 268 -9.74 -0.86 5.26
CA SER A 268 -9.23 -1.80 6.26
C SER A 268 -9.89 -3.16 6.14
N HIS A 269 -9.14 -4.20 6.45
CA HIS A 269 -9.63 -5.58 6.57
C HIS A 269 -10.06 -5.81 8.02
N LEU A 270 -11.36 -5.68 8.29
CA LEU A 270 -11.91 -5.87 9.62
C LEU A 270 -11.93 -7.37 9.97
N TYR A 271 -11.66 -7.73 11.22
CA TYR A 271 -11.83 -9.09 11.71
C TYR A 271 -12.27 -9.09 13.18
N PHE A 272 -12.88 -10.18 13.65
CA PHE A 272 -13.38 -10.28 15.02
C PHE A 272 -12.41 -11.06 15.89
N SER A 273 -11.61 -10.36 16.70
CA SER A 273 -10.50 -10.98 17.44
C SER A 273 -10.96 -11.94 18.54
N GLU A 274 -12.14 -11.72 19.14
CA GLU A 274 -12.68 -12.57 20.22
C GLU A 274 -13.10 -13.97 19.75
N ILE A 275 -13.39 -14.13 18.46
CA ILE A 275 -13.77 -15.42 17.85
C ILE A 275 -12.69 -15.97 16.91
N THR A 276 -11.52 -15.33 16.88
CA THR A 276 -10.37 -15.78 16.09
C THR A 276 -9.54 -16.75 16.91
N GLU A 277 -9.27 -17.94 16.37
CA GLU A 277 -8.41 -18.91 17.04
C GLU A 277 -6.95 -18.40 17.08
N PRO A 278 -6.27 -18.46 18.24
CA PRO A 278 -4.87 -18.04 18.35
C PRO A 278 -3.97 -18.77 17.34
N GLY A 279 -3.06 -18.03 16.70
CA GLY A 279 -2.12 -18.59 15.72
C GLY A 279 -2.72 -18.85 14.33
N THR A 280 -4.00 -18.52 14.09
CA THR A 280 -4.66 -18.69 12.80
C THR A 280 -4.97 -17.35 12.14
N GLN A 281 -5.05 -17.35 10.81
CA GLN A 281 -5.52 -16.19 10.06
C GLN A 281 -7.06 -16.13 10.10
N PRO A 282 -7.66 -15.01 10.54
CA PRO A 282 -9.10 -14.89 10.65
C PRO A 282 -9.75 -14.69 9.28
N THR A 283 -11.08 -14.85 9.25
CA THR A 283 -11.88 -14.31 8.14
C THR A 283 -11.90 -12.78 8.25
N PHE A 284 -11.47 -12.12 7.18
CA PHE A 284 -11.49 -10.66 7.07
C PHE A 284 -12.72 -10.16 6.33
N PHE A 285 -13.12 -8.92 6.59
CA PHE A 285 -14.27 -8.27 6.00
C PHE A 285 -13.91 -6.85 5.53
N ASN A 286 -14.41 -6.47 4.35
CA ASN A 286 -14.46 -5.10 3.89
C ASN A 286 -15.72 -4.42 4.44
N LEU A 287 -15.61 -3.18 4.92
CA LEU A 287 -16.76 -2.36 5.25
C LEU A 287 -17.22 -1.60 3.99
N VAL A 288 -18.45 -1.84 3.54
CA VAL A 288 -19.00 -1.26 2.31
C VAL A 288 -20.29 -0.48 2.57
N ARG A 289 -20.58 0.50 1.72
CA ARG A 289 -21.91 1.14 1.66
C ARG A 289 -22.83 0.31 0.77
N SER A 290 -24.04 0.04 1.25
CA SER A 290 -25.06 -0.76 0.58
C SER A 290 -26.37 -0.01 0.47
N ARG A 291 -27.12 -0.24 -0.61
CA ARG A 291 -28.51 0.20 -0.77
C ARG A 291 -29.48 -0.64 0.05
N THR A 292 -29.10 -1.88 0.39
CA THR A 292 -29.93 -2.85 1.10
C THR A 292 -29.46 -3.08 2.55
N PRO A 293 -30.39 -3.26 3.51
CA PRO A 293 -30.09 -3.51 4.93
C PRO A 293 -29.63 -4.96 5.19
N SER A 294 -29.18 -5.22 6.42
CA SER A 294 -28.90 -6.57 6.95
C SER A 294 -30.07 -7.52 6.72
N GLY A 295 -29.76 -8.81 6.49
CA GLY A 295 -30.74 -9.83 6.07
C GLY A 295 -31.07 -9.84 4.57
N GLN A 296 -30.59 -8.87 3.79
CA GLN A 296 -30.66 -8.89 2.32
C GLN A 296 -29.26 -8.98 1.70
N ALA A 297 -29.20 -9.47 0.46
CA ALA A 297 -27.97 -9.47 -0.34
C ALA A 297 -27.40 -8.05 -0.44
N ILE A 298 -26.08 -7.93 -0.29
CA ILE A 298 -25.39 -6.63 -0.33
C ILE A 298 -25.50 -6.04 -1.74
N ASP A 299 -26.03 -4.83 -1.84
CA ASP A 299 -26.09 -4.03 -3.07
C ASP A 299 -25.14 -2.83 -2.92
N VAL A 300 -23.88 -3.04 -3.31
CA VAL A 300 -22.79 -2.08 -3.10
C VAL A 300 -23.05 -0.75 -3.83
N ILE A 301 -22.77 0.36 -3.15
CA ILE A 301 -22.75 1.71 -3.72
C ILE A 301 -21.32 2.02 -4.19
N PRO A 302 -21.03 2.00 -5.51
CA PRO A 302 -19.67 2.05 -6.03
C PRO A 302 -19.15 3.48 -6.22
N SER A 303 -19.28 4.30 -5.18
CA SER A 303 -18.74 5.67 -5.19
C SER A 303 -17.23 5.69 -5.41
N ARG A 304 -16.71 6.75 -6.03
CA ARG A 304 -15.28 6.89 -6.28
C ARG A 304 -14.50 7.13 -4.98
N ARG A 305 -15.00 8.02 -4.13
CA ARG A 305 -14.52 8.29 -2.77
C ARG A 305 -15.56 7.84 -1.73
N PRO A 306 -15.16 7.49 -0.50
CA PRO A 306 -16.09 7.08 0.56
C PRO A 306 -17.10 8.17 0.94
N PHE A 307 -16.75 9.44 0.72
CA PHE A 307 -17.62 10.58 1.02
C PHE A 307 -18.37 11.15 -0.20
N ASP A 308 -18.28 10.54 -1.38
CA ASP A 308 -19.10 10.99 -2.52
C ASP A 308 -20.57 10.65 -2.28
N ASP A 309 -21.45 11.40 -2.95
CA ASP A 309 -22.90 11.23 -2.88
C ASP A 309 -23.31 9.76 -3.18
N PRO A 310 -24.02 9.10 -2.26
CA PRO A 310 -24.43 7.71 -2.43
C PRO A 310 -25.58 7.51 -3.44
N GLY A 311 -26.26 8.58 -3.87
CA GLY A 311 -27.40 8.52 -4.77
C GLY A 311 -28.68 7.93 -4.15
N VAL A 312 -28.70 7.74 -2.82
CA VAL A 312 -29.84 7.20 -2.06
C VAL A 312 -30.06 7.99 -0.78
N LYS A 313 -31.30 8.00 -0.28
CA LYS A 313 -31.66 8.72 0.96
C LYS A 313 -31.10 8.07 2.22
N ARG A 314 -31.05 6.73 2.24
CA ARG A 314 -30.54 5.94 3.36
C ARG A 314 -29.48 4.98 2.82
N ILE A 315 -28.38 4.91 3.54
CA ILE A 315 -27.27 3.99 3.30
C ILE A 315 -27.27 2.96 4.43
N TYR A 316 -26.82 1.76 4.13
CA TYR A 316 -26.48 0.76 5.13
C TYR A 316 -24.99 0.43 5.04
N TYR A 317 -24.30 0.40 6.17
CA TYR A 317 -22.91 -0.07 6.26
C TYR A 317 -22.94 -1.58 6.49
N ARG A 318 -22.33 -2.33 5.57
CA ARG A 318 -22.39 -3.80 5.52
C ARG A 318 -20.98 -4.39 5.50
N LEU A 319 -20.81 -5.57 6.07
CA LEU A 319 -19.55 -6.31 6.06
C LEU A 319 -19.55 -7.34 4.94
N GLN A 320 -18.73 -7.10 3.92
CA GLN A 320 -18.51 -8.04 2.83
C GLN A 320 -17.26 -8.88 3.13
N PRO A 321 -17.34 -10.22 3.17
CA PRO A 321 -16.15 -11.06 3.36
C PRO A 321 -15.07 -10.74 2.31
N VAL A 322 -13.80 -10.69 2.73
CA VAL A 322 -12.67 -10.56 1.81
C VAL A 322 -12.51 -11.88 1.07
N MET A 323 -12.75 -11.84 -0.24
CA MET A 323 -12.76 -13.04 -1.07
C MET A 323 -11.47 -13.27 -1.87
N SER A 324 -10.53 -12.32 -1.78
CA SER A 324 -9.21 -12.44 -2.41
C SER A 324 -8.19 -13.00 -1.42
N SER A 325 -7.21 -13.75 -1.93
CA SER A 325 -6.01 -14.11 -1.19
C SER A 325 -5.37 -12.84 -0.60
N ILE A 326 -4.96 -12.92 0.67
CA ILE A 326 -4.41 -11.78 1.39
C ILE A 326 -3.00 -11.49 0.87
N VAL A 327 -2.79 -10.27 0.38
CA VAL A 327 -1.47 -9.78 -0.07
C VAL A 327 -0.99 -8.67 0.85
N ASN A 328 0.25 -8.74 1.31
CA ASN A 328 0.76 -7.86 2.36
C ASN A 328 0.68 -6.37 1.97
N LYS A 329 0.88 -6.07 0.68
CA LYS A 329 0.91 -4.69 0.13
C LYS A 329 -0.41 -3.90 0.22
N THR A 330 -1.55 -4.57 0.42
CA THR A 330 -2.85 -3.90 0.64
C THR A 330 -3.49 -4.30 1.96
N HIS A 331 -2.91 -5.27 2.67
CA HIS A 331 -3.51 -5.78 3.88
C HIS A 331 -3.31 -4.83 5.06
N GLN A 332 -4.43 -4.38 5.63
CA GLN A 332 -4.50 -3.52 6.80
C GLN A 332 -5.50 -4.12 7.80
N PRO A 333 -5.10 -5.12 8.59
CA PRO A 333 -5.98 -5.77 9.54
C PRO A 333 -6.42 -4.78 10.62
N TYR A 334 -7.69 -4.85 10.99
CA TYR A 334 -8.28 -4.01 12.03
C TYR A 334 -9.17 -4.87 12.93
N ALA A 335 -8.74 -5.06 14.17
CA ALA A 335 -9.42 -5.91 15.12
C ALA A 335 -10.70 -5.23 15.65
N ILE A 336 -11.83 -5.94 15.53
CA ILE A 336 -13.10 -5.62 16.16
C ILE A 336 -13.27 -6.55 17.37
N HIS A 337 -13.55 -5.94 18.52
CA HIS A 337 -13.84 -6.62 19.79
C HIS A 337 -14.72 -5.73 20.65
N LYS A 338 -15.29 -6.28 21.72
CA LYS A 338 -16.27 -5.60 22.57
C LYS A 338 -15.72 -4.32 23.19
N GLU A 339 -14.48 -4.34 23.69
CA GLU A 339 -13.89 -3.14 24.29
C GLU A 339 -13.78 -1.97 23.30
N LEU A 340 -13.44 -2.26 22.03
CA LEU A 340 -13.35 -1.23 21.00
C LEU A 340 -14.73 -0.66 20.65
N THR A 341 -15.73 -1.52 20.51
CA THR A 341 -17.10 -1.05 20.20
C THR A 341 -17.73 -0.31 21.38
N ASP A 342 -17.35 -0.65 22.62
CA ASP A 342 -17.71 0.12 23.82
C ASP A 342 -17.06 1.51 23.83
N LYS A 343 -15.80 1.62 23.41
CA LYS A 343 -15.15 2.93 23.21
C LYS A 343 -15.90 3.75 22.15
N TRP A 344 -16.29 3.15 21.04
CA TRP A 344 -17.08 3.84 20.00
C TRP A 344 -18.45 4.29 20.51
N GLN A 345 -19.16 3.43 21.25
CA GLN A 345 -20.42 3.77 21.90
C GLN A 345 -20.23 4.96 22.86
N LYS A 346 -19.22 4.92 23.72
CA LYS A 346 -18.90 6.01 24.66
C LYS A 346 -18.60 7.33 23.94
N TRP A 347 -17.71 7.29 22.95
CA TRP A 347 -17.22 8.48 22.25
C TRP A 347 -18.27 9.11 21.33
N PHE A 348 -19.03 8.29 20.61
CA PHE A 348 -19.93 8.79 19.58
C PHE A 348 -21.41 8.75 19.95
N VAL A 349 -21.83 8.00 20.96
CA VAL A 349 -23.26 7.81 21.25
C VAL A 349 -23.62 8.32 22.64
N ASP A 350 -22.84 7.96 23.66
CA ASP A 350 -23.13 8.33 25.04
C ASP A 350 -22.62 9.72 25.42
N ALA A 351 -21.59 10.23 24.71
CA ALA A 351 -21.04 11.57 24.95
C ALA A 351 -22.11 12.67 24.85
N ASP A 352 -22.02 13.70 25.69
CA ASP A 352 -23.02 14.77 25.77
C ASP A 352 -22.89 15.78 24.61
N TYR A 353 -23.55 15.46 23.50
CA TYR A 353 -23.69 16.32 22.34
C TYR A 353 -24.93 15.92 21.52
N SER A 354 -25.37 16.82 20.64
CA SER A 354 -26.52 16.60 19.76
C SER A 354 -26.15 16.76 18.29
N VAL A 355 -26.86 16.03 17.43
CA VAL A 355 -26.79 16.17 15.97
C VAL A 355 -28.15 16.62 15.47
N THR A 356 -28.21 17.83 14.90
CA THR A 356 -29.46 18.44 14.44
C THR A 356 -29.75 18.12 12.98
N GLU A 357 -28.71 17.92 12.17
CA GLU A 357 -28.81 17.53 10.76
C GLU A 357 -27.58 16.73 10.30
N LEU A 358 -27.74 15.95 9.23
CA LEU A 358 -26.61 15.26 8.59
C LEU A 358 -25.91 16.20 7.59
N PRO A 359 -24.57 16.19 7.54
CA PRO A 359 -23.80 16.98 6.59
C PRO A 359 -24.07 16.55 5.14
N SER A 360 -24.09 17.52 4.23
CA SER A 360 -24.25 17.27 2.79
C SER A 360 -23.07 16.45 2.22
N TYR A 361 -23.35 15.68 1.17
CA TYR A 361 -22.34 15.02 0.33
C TYR A 361 -21.72 15.93 -0.75
N LYS A 362 -22.12 17.22 -0.81
CA LYS A 362 -21.49 18.19 -1.73
C LYS A 362 -19.99 18.29 -1.45
N PRO A 363 -19.12 18.32 -2.48
CA PRO A 363 -17.66 18.32 -2.29
C PRO A 363 -17.13 19.36 -1.31
N LYS A 364 -17.66 20.60 -1.34
CA LYS A 364 -17.29 21.69 -0.43
C LYS A 364 -17.48 21.38 1.07
N VAL A 365 -18.35 20.43 1.40
CA VAL A 365 -18.59 19.96 2.77
C VAL A 365 -17.89 18.62 2.99
N ALA A 366 -18.17 17.64 2.14
CA ALA A 366 -17.76 16.25 2.33
C ALA A 366 -16.25 16.01 2.26
N ALA A 367 -15.51 16.82 1.49
CA ALA A 367 -14.07 16.67 1.36
C ALA A 367 -13.28 17.26 2.54
N ASN A 368 -13.91 18.05 3.43
CA ASN A 368 -13.26 18.63 4.60
C ASN A 368 -13.89 18.05 5.89
N PRO A 369 -13.19 17.17 6.62
CA PRO A 369 -13.76 16.50 7.79
C PRO A 369 -14.07 17.46 8.94
N LEU A 370 -13.29 18.54 9.08
CA LEU A 370 -13.53 19.59 10.08
C LEU A 370 -14.85 20.34 9.81
N THR A 371 -15.36 20.29 8.57
CA THR A 371 -16.66 20.85 8.20
C THR A 371 -17.76 19.80 8.28
N ALA A 372 -17.58 18.63 7.66
CA ALA A 372 -18.59 17.58 7.62
C ALA A 372 -18.96 17.05 9.02
N PHE A 373 -17.97 16.88 9.90
CA PHE A 373 -18.16 16.25 11.20
C PHE A 373 -18.08 17.26 12.36
N THR A 374 -18.36 18.53 12.09
CA THR A 374 -18.29 19.60 13.11
C THR A 374 -19.22 19.39 14.32
N GLN A 375 -20.25 18.55 14.19
CA GLN A 375 -21.16 18.21 15.27
C GLN A 375 -20.68 17.00 16.11
N LEU A 376 -19.64 16.28 15.66
CA LEU A 376 -19.00 15.22 16.45
C LEU A 376 -17.93 15.85 17.37
N PRO A 377 -17.81 15.39 18.63
CA PRO A 377 -16.76 15.87 19.53
C PRO A 377 -15.37 15.63 18.94
N GLU A 378 -14.51 16.65 18.96
CA GLU A 378 -13.14 16.58 18.41
C GLU A 378 -12.29 15.53 19.14
N ASN A 379 -12.39 15.47 20.47
CA ASN A 379 -11.70 14.45 21.28
C ASN A 379 -12.13 13.02 20.93
N ALA A 380 -13.43 12.79 20.70
CA ALA A 380 -13.95 11.49 20.25
C ALA A 380 -13.34 11.08 18.89
N ARG A 381 -13.31 12.01 17.93
CA ARG A 381 -12.72 11.80 16.61
C ARG A 381 -11.22 11.55 16.67
N TYR A 382 -10.51 12.29 17.52
CA TYR A 382 -9.07 12.13 17.69
C TYR A 382 -8.72 10.80 18.36
N ARG A 383 -9.39 10.46 19.47
CA ARG A 383 -9.21 9.17 20.16
C ARG A 383 -9.52 7.98 19.25
N PHE A 384 -10.55 8.08 18.42
CA PHE A 384 -10.84 7.06 17.42
C PHE A 384 -9.65 6.82 16.46
N MET A 385 -9.03 7.88 15.95
CA MET A 385 -7.85 7.75 15.07
C MET A 385 -6.60 7.27 15.82
N LEU A 386 -6.42 7.70 17.08
CA LEU A 386 -5.28 7.33 17.93
C LEU A 386 -5.33 5.86 18.37
N GLU A 387 -6.53 5.34 18.67
CA GLU A 387 -6.76 3.95 19.11
C GLU A 387 -6.05 2.94 18.20
N ARG A 388 -6.01 3.23 16.89
CA ARG A 388 -5.27 2.48 15.87
C ARG A 388 -4.46 3.40 14.96
N ALA A 389 -3.66 4.31 15.55
CA ALA A 389 -2.90 5.31 14.80
C ALA A 389 -2.02 4.71 13.69
N GLN A 390 -1.44 3.52 13.92
CA GLN A 390 -0.68 2.81 12.90
C GLN A 390 -1.55 2.46 11.68
N ASN A 391 -2.81 2.04 11.87
CA ASN A 391 -3.74 1.76 10.77
C ASN A 391 -4.11 3.05 10.03
N THR A 392 -4.42 4.13 10.75
CA THR A 392 -4.74 5.45 10.17
C THR A 392 -3.59 5.96 9.28
N ILE A 393 -2.35 5.94 9.79
CA ILE A 393 -1.17 6.39 9.02
C ILE A 393 -0.78 5.38 7.93
N MET A 394 -0.95 4.07 8.14
CA MET A 394 -0.71 3.05 7.11
C MET A 394 -1.69 3.17 5.94
N GLY A 395 -2.89 3.74 6.16
CA GLY A 395 -3.86 4.01 5.10
C GLY A 395 -3.28 4.84 3.95
N TYR A 396 -2.36 5.76 4.24
CA TYR A 396 -1.62 6.52 3.22
C TYR A 396 -0.81 5.60 2.29
N ILE A 397 -0.23 4.53 2.83
CA ILE A 397 0.65 3.61 2.10
C ILE A 397 -0.13 2.52 1.38
N LYS A 398 -1.09 1.89 2.09
CA LYS A 398 -1.75 0.66 1.66
C LYS A 398 -3.25 0.83 1.34
N GLY A 399 -3.79 2.03 1.49
CA GLY A 399 -5.24 2.29 1.34
C GLY A 399 -5.67 2.32 -0.13
N PRO A 400 -5.86 3.49 -0.75
CA PRO A 400 -6.28 3.59 -2.15
C PRO A 400 -5.19 3.17 -3.15
N VAL A 401 -3.96 2.97 -2.67
CA VAL A 401 -2.79 2.60 -3.45
C VAL A 401 -2.07 1.42 -2.81
N CYS A 402 -1.27 0.72 -3.62
CA CYS A 402 -0.24 -0.20 -3.16
C CYS A 402 1.15 0.18 -3.69
N ARG A 403 1.22 1.20 -4.54
CA ARG A 403 2.42 1.82 -5.10
C ARG A 403 2.15 3.32 -5.15
N GLY A 404 3.06 4.15 -4.62
CA GLY A 404 2.71 5.53 -4.28
C GLY A 404 3.84 6.54 -4.34
N GLN A 405 4.79 6.41 -5.28
CA GLN A 405 5.97 7.31 -5.39
C GLN A 405 5.60 8.80 -5.28
N VAL A 406 4.52 9.24 -5.93
CA VAL A 406 4.12 10.65 -5.96
C VAL A 406 4.00 11.22 -4.54
N ALA A 407 3.21 10.59 -3.67
CA ALA A 407 3.04 11.06 -2.30
C ALA A 407 4.24 10.69 -1.39
N LEU A 408 4.97 9.61 -1.69
CA LEU A 408 6.13 9.16 -0.90
C LEU A 408 7.38 10.02 -1.06
N ASN A 409 7.55 10.67 -2.20
CA ASN A 409 8.67 11.57 -2.44
C ASN A 409 8.62 12.87 -1.60
N VAL A 410 7.73 13.00 -0.61
CA VAL A 410 7.72 14.08 0.40
C VAL A 410 8.32 13.68 1.73
N ILE A 411 8.61 12.41 2.00
CA ILE A 411 9.03 11.96 3.34
C ILE A 411 10.44 11.40 3.33
N ASN A 412 11.14 11.57 4.46
CA ASN A 412 12.43 10.94 4.69
C ASN A 412 12.26 9.42 4.83
N ASP A 413 13.32 8.67 4.50
CA ASP A 413 13.33 7.20 4.56
C ASP A 413 13.14 6.62 5.94
N ARG A 414 13.43 7.38 7.00
CA ARG A 414 13.14 7.02 8.39
C ARG A 414 12.81 8.25 9.21
N PHE A 415 11.65 8.25 9.87
CA PHE A 415 11.30 9.25 10.88
C PHE A 415 10.38 8.65 11.95
N TRP A 416 10.41 9.26 13.13
CA TRP A 416 9.53 8.90 14.24
C TRP A 416 8.31 9.81 14.28
N VAL A 417 7.19 9.25 14.72
CA VAL A 417 5.92 9.96 14.88
C VAL A 417 5.49 9.84 16.33
N TYR A 418 5.13 10.99 16.90
CA TYR A 418 4.50 11.16 18.20
C TYR A 418 3.15 11.84 18.00
N PHE A 419 2.27 11.74 18.99
CA PHE A 419 0.96 12.36 18.96
C PHE A 419 0.79 13.31 20.14
N VAL A 420 0.07 14.41 19.94
CA VAL A 420 -0.35 15.29 21.05
C VAL A 420 -1.40 14.56 21.88
N LYS A 421 -1.39 14.69 23.20
CA LYS A 421 -2.41 14.07 24.08
C LYS A 421 -3.83 14.54 23.71
N PRO A 422 -4.83 13.64 23.69
CA PRO A 422 -6.17 13.97 23.20
C PRO A 422 -6.92 14.99 24.07
N GLU A 423 -6.60 15.09 25.36
CA GLU A 423 -7.25 16.04 26.28
C GLU A 423 -7.00 17.49 25.89
N VAL A 424 -5.95 17.77 25.11
CA VAL A 424 -5.67 19.13 24.61
C VAL A 424 -6.83 19.66 23.77
N VAL A 425 -7.48 18.80 22.96
CA VAL A 425 -8.59 19.26 22.10
C VAL A 425 -9.92 19.43 22.82
N ASP A 426 -10.02 19.09 24.12
CA ASP A 426 -11.20 19.38 24.93
C ASP A 426 -11.32 20.87 25.29
N SER A 427 -10.26 21.66 25.07
CA SER A 427 -10.27 23.10 25.31
C SER A 427 -11.21 23.82 24.34
N PRO A 428 -12.23 24.57 24.82
CA PRO A 428 -13.12 25.36 23.96
C PRO A 428 -12.36 26.34 23.07
N LYS A 429 -11.26 26.91 23.58
CA LYS A 429 -10.40 27.82 22.81
C LYS A 429 -9.79 27.15 21.58
N ILE A 430 -9.41 25.87 21.69
CA ILE A 430 -8.82 25.11 20.59
C ILE A 430 -9.89 24.74 19.57
N SER A 431 -11.07 24.31 20.02
CA SER A 431 -12.19 24.05 19.11
C SER A 431 -12.60 25.32 18.37
N ASP A 432 -12.80 26.45 19.07
CA ASP A 432 -13.11 27.76 18.45
C ASP A 432 -12.04 28.18 17.44
N PHE A 433 -10.76 27.91 17.74
CA PHE A 433 -9.68 28.15 16.80
C PHE A 433 -9.85 27.31 15.52
N TYR A 434 -10.01 25.98 15.61
CA TYR A 434 -10.22 25.15 14.43
C TYR A 434 -11.45 25.56 13.62
N GLN A 435 -12.54 25.92 14.31
CA GLN A 435 -13.75 26.45 13.69
C GLN A 435 -13.47 27.72 12.88
N SER A 436 -12.70 28.66 13.46
CA SER A 436 -12.32 29.91 12.77
C SER A 436 -11.42 29.68 11.56
N GLN A 437 -10.68 28.55 11.53
CA GLN A 437 -9.70 28.24 10.48
C GLN A 437 -10.24 27.29 9.39
N LYS A 438 -11.51 26.89 9.43
CA LYS A 438 -12.12 25.96 8.46
C LYS A 438 -11.84 26.29 6.99
N ASP A 439 -11.87 27.57 6.64
CA ASP A 439 -11.59 28.04 5.27
C ASP A 439 -10.12 27.90 4.87
N ASN A 440 -9.19 27.99 5.82
CA ASN A 440 -7.77 27.77 5.58
C ASN A 440 -7.43 26.28 5.53
N LEU A 441 -8.22 25.43 6.18
CA LEU A 441 -8.01 23.98 6.29
C LEU A 441 -8.72 23.16 5.20
N ARG A 442 -9.12 23.81 4.10
CA ARG A 442 -9.75 23.15 2.95
C ARG A 442 -8.77 22.23 2.22
N LEU A 443 -9.25 21.06 1.80
CA LEU A 443 -8.44 20.04 1.14
C LEU A 443 -8.67 20.01 -0.38
N PRO A 444 -7.65 19.67 -1.20
CA PRO A 444 -7.76 19.66 -2.66
C PRO A 444 -8.87 18.78 -3.24
N ALA A 445 -9.26 17.71 -2.53
CA ALA A 445 -10.30 16.78 -2.97
C ALA A 445 -11.68 17.44 -3.19
N GLU A 446 -11.91 18.65 -2.65
CA GLU A 446 -13.11 19.45 -2.92
C GLU A 446 -13.25 19.87 -4.39
N GLN A 447 -12.14 19.88 -5.15
CA GLN A 447 -12.08 20.16 -6.59
C GLN A 447 -12.22 18.90 -7.45
N GLU A 448 -12.57 17.77 -6.81
CA GLU A 448 -12.73 16.47 -7.44
C GLU A 448 -11.52 16.05 -8.29
N SER A 449 -11.69 15.76 -9.57
CA SER A 449 -10.59 15.47 -10.51
C SER A 449 -10.41 16.59 -11.53
N THR A 450 -10.67 17.84 -11.15
CA THR A 450 -10.61 19.02 -12.03
C THR A 450 -9.60 20.06 -11.58
N ALA A 451 -8.86 19.80 -10.50
CA ALA A 451 -7.87 20.73 -9.96
C ALA A 451 -6.83 21.13 -11.02
N LEU A 452 -6.62 22.44 -11.21
CA LEU A 452 -5.59 23.02 -12.08
C LEU A 452 -4.39 23.45 -11.23
N ALA A 453 -3.17 23.45 -11.77
CA ALA A 453 -1.96 23.86 -11.04
C ALA A 453 -2.04 25.27 -10.41
N VAL A 454 -2.86 26.17 -10.97
CA VAL A 454 -3.09 27.53 -10.44
C VAL A 454 -3.77 27.55 -9.05
N THR A 455 -4.45 26.48 -8.64
CA THR A 455 -5.04 26.38 -7.29
C THR A 455 -4.00 26.15 -6.20
N TRP A 456 -2.76 25.75 -6.56
CA TRP A 456 -1.69 25.57 -5.58
C TRP A 456 -1.31 26.84 -4.84
N LEU A 457 -1.23 27.99 -5.54
CA LEU A 457 -0.92 29.28 -4.92
C LEU A 457 -1.97 29.65 -3.86
N GLU A 458 -3.24 29.31 -4.11
CA GLU A 458 -4.32 29.52 -3.15
C GLU A 458 -4.11 28.66 -1.90
N TYR A 459 -3.89 27.35 -2.04
CA TYR A 459 -3.65 26.47 -0.90
C TYR A 459 -2.36 26.81 -0.14
N ALA A 460 -1.30 27.23 -0.83
CA ALA A 460 -0.06 27.71 -0.22
C ALA A 460 -0.29 28.98 0.62
N SER A 461 -1.11 29.92 0.11
CA SER A 461 -1.52 31.10 0.88
C SER A 461 -2.30 30.69 2.12
N ARG A 462 -3.34 29.86 1.95
CA ARG A 462 -4.22 29.37 3.04
C ARG A 462 -3.43 28.64 4.13
N GLN A 463 -2.49 27.77 3.76
CA GLN A 463 -1.61 27.13 4.74
C GLN A 463 -0.76 28.17 5.48
N GLY A 464 -0.17 29.13 4.76
CA GLY A 464 0.60 30.20 5.41
C GLY A 464 -0.24 31.05 6.37
N ASP A 465 -1.49 31.35 6.00
CA ASP A 465 -2.46 32.05 6.85
C ASP A 465 -2.79 31.22 8.09
N TYR A 466 -3.07 29.92 7.93
CA TYR A 466 -3.31 29.01 9.04
C TYR A 466 -2.12 28.89 9.99
N MET A 467 -0.90 28.73 9.47
CA MET A 467 0.31 28.61 10.31
C MET A 467 0.56 29.88 11.12
N ARG A 468 0.33 31.07 10.55
CA ARG A 468 0.39 32.35 11.28
C ARG A 468 -0.69 32.44 12.35
N ALA A 469 -1.94 32.14 12.01
CA ALA A 469 -3.04 32.16 12.97
C ALA A 469 -2.81 31.17 14.12
N ARG A 470 -2.29 29.98 13.81
CA ARG A 470 -1.91 28.96 14.79
C ARG A 470 -0.78 29.44 15.68
N HIS A 471 0.22 30.09 15.11
CA HIS A 471 1.32 30.68 15.87
C HIS A 471 0.82 31.75 16.86
N GLU A 472 -0.01 32.70 16.40
CA GLU A 472 -0.62 33.74 17.23
C GLU A 472 -1.51 33.13 18.33
N PHE A 473 -2.31 32.12 17.97
CA PHE A 473 -3.12 31.37 18.92
C PHE A 473 -2.26 30.69 19.98
N MET A 474 -1.20 29.98 19.58
CA MET A 474 -0.28 29.31 20.51
C MET A 474 0.45 30.32 21.40
N ALA A 475 0.89 31.46 20.86
CA ALA A 475 1.53 32.51 21.65
C ALA A 475 0.58 33.04 22.74
N THR A 476 -0.70 33.23 22.40
CA THR A 476 -1.74 33.68 23.34
C THR A 476 -2.14 32.58 24.33
N ALA A 477 -2.27 31.33 23.86
CA ALA A 477 -2.67 30.19 24.68
C ALA A 477 -1.58 29.79 25.70
N LEU A 478 -0.32 30.13 25.40
CA LEU A 478 0.85 29.93 26.25
C LEU A 478 1.23 31.18 27.08
N GLU A 479 0.40 32.24 27.06
CA GLU A 479 0.55 33.35 28.00
C GLU A 479 0.48 32.83 29.46
N ASP A 480 1.14 33.55 30.38
CA ASP A 480 1.30 33.17 31.79
C ASP A 480 2.31 32.04 32.11
N GLY A 481 3.27 31.77 31.22
CA GLY A 481 4.40 30.87 31.48
C GLY A 481 4.09 29.38 31.27
N GLN A 482 3.02 29.08 30.53
CA GLN A 482 2.77 27.73 30.04
C GLN A 482 3.67 27.44 28.84
N HIS A 483 4.21 26.23 28.77
CA HIS A 483 5.10 25.82 27.69
C HIS A 483 4.87 24.34 27.35
N PHE A 484 5.23 23.94 26.14
CA PHE A 484 5.20 22.52 25.78
C PHE A 484 6.20 21.73 26.61
N THR A 485 5.71 20.62 27.16
CA THR A 485 6.48 19.64 27.95
C THR A 485 6.20 18.23 27.44
N GLU A 486 6.99 17.26 27.85
CA GLU A 486 6.76 15.84 27.55
C GLU A 486 5.33 15.38 27.91
N ASN A 487 4.72 15.99 28.93
CA ASN A 487 3.34 15.71 29.33
C ASN A 487 2.29 16.11 28.29
N ASP A 488 2.64 16.81 27.21
CA ASP A 488 1.75 17.12 26.09
C ASP A 488 1.79 16.06 24.99
N ILE A 489 2.71 15.10 25.07
CA ILE A 489 2.76 13.93 24.20
C ILE A 489 1.88 12.82 24.77
N TRP A 490 1.07 12.22 23.90
CA TRP A 490 0.21 11.09 24.24
C TRP A 490 1.05 9.86 24.58
N ALA A 491 0.86 9.32 25.78
CA ALA A 491 1.53 8.11 26.28
C ALA A 491 0.65 6.86 26.15
N GLY A 492 -0.26 6.81 25.16
CA GLY A 492 -1.06 5.63 24.87
C GLY A 492 -2.12 5.30 25.92
N ASP A 493 -2.53 6.25 26.76
CA ASP A 493 -3.39 6.01 27.93
C ASP A 493 -2.87 4.90 28.87
N GLY A 494 -1.56 4.60 28.80
CA GLY A 494 -0.86 3.60 29.64
C GLY A 494 -0.75 2.19 29.05
N ASP A 495 -1.53 1.84 28.01
CA ASP A 495 -1.54 0.49 27.44
C ASP A 495 -1.55 0.43 25.90
N ASN A 496 -1.84 1.54 25.21
CA ASN A 496 -1.94 1.57 23.76
C ASN A 496 -0.57 1.74 23.08
N ASP A 497 -0.12 0.67 22.45
CA ASP A 497 1.14 0.59 21.71
C ASP A 497 1.20 1.43 20.42
N ASN A 498 0.13 2.15 20.05
CA ASN A 498 0.10 3.09 18.92
C ASN A 498 0.64 4.49 19.28
N ALA A 499 1.02 4.74 20.54
CA ALA A 499 1.48 6.05 21.03
C ALA A 499 2.67 6.63 20.24
N THR A 500 3.49 5.75 19.65
CA THR A 500 4.63 6.13 18.81
C THR A 500 4.70 5.23 17.60
N LEU A 501 5.09 5.78 16.45
CA LEU A 501 5.29 5.02 15.22
C LEU A 501 6.67 5.32 14.62
N THR A 502 7.19 4.37 13.85
CA THR A 502 8.28 4.58 12.92
C THR A 502 7.79 4.36 11.50
N VAL A 503 8.06 5.32 10.63
CA VAL A 503 7.78 5.21 9.20
C VAL A 503 9.09 4.93 8.48
N PHE A 504 9.11 3.87 7.67
CA PHE A 504 10.19 3.58 6.72
C PHE A 504 9.70 3.77 5.30
N ARG A 505 10.42 4.52 4.47
CA ARG A 505 10.15 4.59 3.03
C ARG A 505 11.16 3.73 2.27
N HIS A 506 10.68 3.09 1.21
CA HIS A 506 11.43 2.18 0.35
C HIS A 506 11.19 2.61 -1.11
N PHE A 507 11.73 3.78 -1.47
CA PHE A 507 11.52 4.46 -2.76
C PHE A 507 10.04 4.74 -3.10
N ASP A 508 9.34 3.80 -3.73
CA ASP A 508 7.96 3.95 -4.24
C ASP A 508 6.88 3.26 -3.40
N ASN A 509 7.28 2.72 -2.24
CA ASN A 509 6.43 2.17 -1.19
C ASN A 509 6.99 2.54 0.19
N ALA A 510 6.30 2.17 1.27
CA ALA A 510 6.73 2.42 2.65
C ALA A 510 6.08 1.42 3.61
N THR A 511 6.49 1.47 4.87
CA THR A 511 5.94 0.69 5.97
C THR A 511 5.83 1.55 7.21
N VAL A 512 4.70 1.43 7.91
CA VAL A 512 4.47 2.07 9.21
C VAL A 512 4.45 0.99 10.28
N ILE A 513 5.36 1.08 11.25
CA ILE A 513 5.40 0.15 12.38
C ILE A 513 5.24 0.90 13.69
N LYS A 514 4.76 0.21 14.71
CA LYS A 514 4.62 0.77 16.06
C LYS A 514 5.99 0.80 16.76
N GLY A 515 6.17 1.77 17.65
CA GLY A 515 7.37 1.96 18.46
C GLY A 515 8.46 2.83 17.80
N LEU A 516 9.45 3.20 18.61
CA LEU A 516 10.64 3.96 18.20
C LEU A 516 11.74 3.01 17.70
N VAL A 517 11.63 2.58 16.44
CA VAL A 517 12.53 1.57 15.85
C VAL A 517 13.68 2.23 15.08
N GLY A 518 14.87 1.65 15.22
CA GLY A 518 16.10 2.15 14.60
C GLY A 518 16.82 3.21 15.44
N LYS A 519 17.87 3.80 14.87
CA LYS A 519 18.61 4.90 15.51
C LYS A 519 17.81 6.21 15.43
N PRO A 520 18.02 7.17 16.34
CA PRO A 520 17.38 8.47 16.27
C PRO A 520 17.45 9.07 14.85
N PRO A 521 16.30 9.35 14.21
CA PRO A 521 16.25 9.79 12.82
C PRO A 521 16.61 11.27 12.66
N LYS A 522 16.82 11.68 11.40
CA LYS A 522 17.06 13.08 11.01
C LYS A 522 15.93 13.98 11.53
N THR A 523 14.69 13.56 11.27
CA THR A 523 13.44 14.28 11.58
C THR A 523 12.49 13.42 12.41
N ALA A 524 11.60 14.07 13.16
CA ALA A 524 10.44 13.45 13.79
C ALA A 524 9.23 14.38 13.69
N TRP A 525 8.02 13.81 13.74
CA TRP A 525 6.77 14.55 13.65
C TRP A 525 6.01 14.45 14.97
N VAL A 526 5.42 15.55 15.41
CA VAL A 526 4.40 15.57 16.46
C VAL A 526 3.07 15.91 15.80
N ILE A 527 2.14 14.96 15.78
CA ILE A 527 0.87 15.08 15.09
C ILE A 527 -0.24 15.40 16.09
N ASP A 528 -0.95 16.49 15.86
CA ASP A 528 -2.18 16.84 16.58
C ASP A 528 -3.43 16.34 15.83
N TYR A 529 -4.60 16.55 16.43
CA TYR A 529 -5.88 16.14 15.89
C TYR A 529 -6.15 16.66 14.46
N ALA A 530 -6.03 17.98 14.24
CA ALA A 530 -6.35 18.58 12.95
C ALA A 530 -5.38 18.11 11.86
N LEU A 531 -4.10 17.94 12.21
CA LEU A 531 -3.09 17.42 11.30
C LEU A 531 -3.37 15.94 10.95
N LEU A 532 -3.69 15.09 11.93
CA LEU A 532 -3.98 13.66 11.68
C LEU A 532 -5.19 13.48 10.76
N GLU A 533 -6.28 14.21 11.02
CA GLU A 533 -7.51 14.12 10.23
C GLU A 533 -7.28 14.62 8.79
N ARG A 534 -6.50 15.70 8.62
CA ARG A 534 -6.15 16.22 7.30
C ARG A 534 -5.25 15.28 6.51
N ILE A 535 -4.27 14.62 7.16
CA ILE A 535 -3.43 13.61 6.50
C ILE A 535 -4.30 12.47 5.98
N HIS A 536 -5.22 11.94 6.80
CA HIS A 536 -6.14 10.86 6.40
C HIS A 536 -7.02 11.27 5.21
N TYR A 537 -7.66 12.44 5.27
CA TYR A 537 -8.54 12.86 4.17
C TYR A 537 -7.78 13.25 2.90
N LEU A 538 -6.56 13.75 3.00
CA LEU A 538 -5.74 14.07 1.84
C LEU A 538 -5.29 12.79 1.10
N LEU A 539 -4.83 11.79 1.85
CA LEU A 539 -4.08 10.64 1.31
C LEU A 539 -4.89 9.34 1.23
N VAL A 540 -6.03 9.26 1.92
CA VAL A 540 -6.84 8.04 2.02
C VAL A 540 -8.25 8.29 1.52
N ALA A 541 -9.06 9.05 2.26
CA ALA A 541 -10.47 9.25 1.90
C ALA A 541 -10.64 10.10 0.64
N GLY A 542 -9.83 11.15 0.46
CA GLY A 542 -9.90 12.04 -0.70
C GLY A 542 -9.00 11.63 -1.86
N PHE A 543 -8.02 10.74 -1.63
CA PHE A 543 -7.07 10.34 -2.65
C PHE A 543 -7.71 9.42 -3.67
N ASP A 544 -7.31 9.61 -4.92
CA ASP A 544 -7.95 8.98 -6.07
C ASP A 544 -6.88 8.62 -7.10
N VAL A 545 -6.52 7.34 -7.11
CA VAL A 545 -5.52 6.77 -8.02
C VAL A 545 -5.94 6.85 -9.49
N TYR A 546 -7.26 6.91 -9.76
CA TYR A 546 -7.80 7.07 -11.09
C TYR A 546 -7.89 8.55 -11.49
N GLY A 547 -7.59 9.48 -10.58
CA GLY A 547 -7.69 10.92 -10.77
C GLY A 547 -6.71 11.42 -11.83
N ASN A 548 -6.96 12.64 -12.30
CA ASN A 548 -6.07 13.27 -13.28
C ASN A 548 -4.76 13.74 -12.63
N TYR A 549 -3.82 14.17 -13.47
CA TYR A 549 -2.53 14.72 -13.05
C TYR A 549 -2.67 15.86 -12.03
N GLY A 550 -3.65 16.75 -12.23
CA GLY A 550 -3.90 17.88 -11.34
C GLY A 550 -4.20 17.45 -9.92
N HIS A 551 -5.08 16.45 -9.74
CA HIS A 551 -5.36 15.85 -8.43
C HIS A 551 -4.09 15.28 -7.78
N GLN A 552 -3.34 14.46 -8.52
CA GLN A 552 -2.13 13.81 -7.99
C GLN A 552 -1.06 14.82 -7.57
N LEU A 553 -0.82 15.84 -8.40
CA LEU A 553 0.12 16.91 -8.11
C LEU A 553 -0.32 17.75 -6.90
N MET A 554 -1.61 18.08 -6.82
CA MET A 554 -2.14 18.88 -5.72
C MET A 554 -2.07 18.14 -4.37
N THR A 555 -2.40 16.86 -4.35
CA THR A 555 -2.20 16.03 -3.15
C THR A 555 -0.74 16.04 -2.72
N ARG A 556 0.19 15.82 -3.66
CA ARG A 556 1.63 15.85 -3.40
C ARG A 556 2.07 17.18 -2.79
N LEU A 557 1.70 18.29 -3.42
CA LEU A 557 2.10 19.62 -2.96
C LEU A 557 1.49 19.97 -1.60
N TYR A 558 0.25 19.57 -1.34
CA TYR A 558 -0.38 19.80 -0.04
C TYR A 558 0.26 18.96 1.06
N MET A 559 0.78 17.77 0.73
CA MET A 559 1.44 16.91 1.71
C MET A 559 2.76 17.51 2.24
N ASP A 560 3.48 18.30 1.44
CA ASP A 560 4.64 19.05 1.93
C ASP A 560 4.28 19.95 3.11
N PHE A 561 3.12 20.61 3.04
CA PHE A 561 2.62 21.46 4.12
C PHE A 561 2.32 20.67 5.39
N LEU A 562 1.65 19.53 5.27
CA LEU A 562 1.30 18.69 6.42
C LEU A 562 2.54 18.09 7.09
N ARG A 563 3.52 17.66 6.31
CA ARG A 563 4.82 17.24 6.83
C ARG A 563 5.51 18.37 7.59
N MET A 564 5.65 19.54 6.96
CA MET A 564 6.29 20.70 7.57
C MET A 564 5.60 21.13 8.85
N GLU A 565 4.28 21.00 8.91
CA GLU A 565 3.47 21.24 10.10
C GLU A 565 3.84 20.27 11.24
N GLY A 566 3.90 18.96 10.97
CA GLY A 566 4.29 17.95 11.96
C GLY A 566 5.76 18.05 12.41
N GLU A 567 6.66 18.37 11.50
CA GLU A 567 8.08 18.67 11.79
C GLU A 567 8.21 19.90 12.69
N SER A 568 7.47 20.97 12.38
CA SER A 568 7.48 22.21 13.18
C SER A 568 6.91 21.99 14.58
N ASN A 569 5.88 21.15 14.71
CA ASN A 569 5.34 20.75 16.01
C ASN A 569 6.39 20.03 16.88
N PHE A 570 7.22 19.16 16.31
CA PHE A 570 8.32 18.54 17.04
C PHE A 570 9.38 19.59 17.45
N LEU A 571 9.76 20.47 16.54
CA LEU A 571 10.73 21.52 16.82
C LEU A 571 10.24 22.54 17.88
N ALA A 572 8.94 22.63 18.13
CA ALA A 572 8.36 23.50 19.16
C ALA A 572 8.83 23.13 20.59
N PHE A 573 9.25 21.88 20.82
CA PHE A 573 9.80 21.42 22.10
C PHE A 573 11.29 21.75 22.28
N LEU A 574 11.96 22.27 21.26
CA LEU A 574 13.37 22.64 21.33
C LEU A 574 13.54 24.13 21.65
N PRO A 575 14.66 24.54 22.28
CA PRO A 575 14.97 25.95 22.48
C PRO A 575 15.05 26.69 21.14
N PRO A 576 14.64 27.96 21.04
CA PRO A 576 14.54 28.70 19.76
C PRO A 576 15.79 28.64 18.88
N ASP A 577 16.98 28.78 19.46
CA ASP A 577 18.25 28.71 18.71
C ASP A 577 18.52 27.31 18.16
N THR A 578 18.13 26.26 18.87
CA THR A 578 18.30 24.88 18.40
C THR A 578 17.26 24.55 17.34
N ARG A 579 16.02 24.98 17.53
CA ARG A 579 14.95 24.90 16.52
C ARG A 579 15.39 25.46 15.17
N ARG A 580 15.95 26.68 15.14
CA ARG A 580 16.48 27.30 13.90
C ARG A 580 17.59 26.48 13.27
N LYS A 581 18.55 26.00 14.07
CA LYS A 581 19.68 25.18 13.58
C LYS A 581 19.21 23.84 13.00
N GLU A 582 18.28 23.17 13.68
CA GLU A 582 17.72 21.90 13.23
C GLU A 582 16.94 22.08 11.93
N LEU A 583 16.07 23.09 11.86
CA LEU A 583 15.32 23.40 10.63
C LEU A 583 16.26 23.65 9.44
N ALA A 584 17.27 24.51 9.61
CA ALA A 584 18.26 24.77 8.56
C ALA A 584 19.02 23.49 8.14
N SER A 585 19.27 22.58 9.08
CA SER A 585 19.91 21.29 8.78
C SER A 585 18.98 20.31 8.04
N TRP A 586 17.66 20.46 8.18
CA TRP A 586 16.67 19.58 7.53
C TRP A 586 16.40 19.97 6.08
N TYR A 587 16.57 21.25 5.75
CA TYR A 587 16.28 21.85 4.44
C TYR A 587 17.53 22.41 3.76
N GLN A 588 18.58 21.59 3.67
CA GLN A 588 19.82 21.99 3.00
C GLN A 588 19.61 22.10 1.47
N HIS A 589 20.29 23.06 0.84
CA HIS A 589 20.23 23.30 -0.61
C HIS A 589 18.82 23.57 -1.17
N ALA A 590 17.89 24.03 -0.32
CA ALA A 590 16.58 24.46 -0.75
C ALA A 590 16.65 25.67 -1.70
N GLY A 591 15.74 25.73 -2.68
CA GLY A 591 15.58 26.90 -3.53
C GLY A 591 15.08 28.12 -2.74
N PRO A 592 15.35 29.35 -3.19
CA PRO A 592 15.00 30.58 -2.46
C PRO A 592 13.53 30.67 -2.04
N GLU A 593 12.61 30.22 -2.91
CA GLU A 593 11.16 30.25 -2.66
C GLU A 593 10.77 29.30 -1.52
N LEU A 594 11.38 28.11 -1.45
CA LEU A 594 11.14 27.17 -0.35
C LEU A 594 11.74 27.70 0.95
N THR A 595 12.96 28.25 0.90
CA THR A 595 13.61 28.86 2.06
C THR A 595 12.76 29.99 2.63
N GLU A 596 12.28 30.92 1.78
CA GLU A 596 11.41 32.01 2.21
C GLU A 596 10.08 31.50 2.79
N PHE A 597 9.50 30.45 2.19
CA PHE A 597 8.27 29.86 2.71
C PHE A 597 8.46 29.19 4.09
N VAL A 598 9.51 28.38 4.24
CA VAL A 598 9.83 27.66 5.48
C VAL A 598 10.20 28.64 6.61
N GLU A 599 11.11 29.58 6.33
CA GLU A 599 11.60 30.53 7.33
C GLU A 599 10.58 31.63 7.65
N GLY A 600 9.81 32.09 6.65
CA GLY A 600 8.91 33.25 6.80
C GLY A 600 7.45 32.91 7.09
N LYS A 601 6.90 31.79 6.57
CA LYS A 601 5.46 31.49 6.67
C LYS A 601 5.11 30.31 7.57
N ILE A 602 6.02 29.35 7.75
CA ILE A 602 5.76 28.16 8.56
C ILE A 602 6.24 28.32 10.01
N ASN A 603 7.44 28.88 10.23
CA ASN A 603 8.08 28.81 11.54
C ASN A 603 8.52 30.16 12.18
N PRO A 604 7.66 31.19 12.26
CA PRO A 604 7.95 32.36 13.09
C PRO A 604 7.83 32.09 14.62
N PHE A 605 7.83 30.83 15.07
CA PHE A 605 7.67 30.48 16.49
C PHE A 605 8.96 30.75 17.27
N ASP A 606 8.95 31.79 18.12
CA ASP A 606 10.08 32.21 18.96
C ASP A 606 9.85 31.96 20.47
N GLN A 607 8.75 31.30 20.85
CA GLN A 607 8.46 31.01 22.25
C GLN A 607 9.54 30.10 22.89
N PRO A 608 9.91 30.35 24.16
CA PRO A 608 10.81 29.48 24.91
C PRO A 608 10.29 28.05 25.01
N SER A 609 11.22 27.10 25.07
CA SER A 609 10.92 25.69 25.35
C SER A 609 10.56 25.48 26.81
N GLY A 610 9.54 24.66 27.08
CA GLY A 610 9.19 24.21 28.44
C GLY A 610 10.03 23.04 28.92
N MET A 611 10.71 22.35 28.00
CA MET A 611 11.62 21.26 28.31
C MET A 611 12.86 21.74 29.07
N GLN A 612 13.30 20.97 30.06
CA GLN A 612 14.56 21.17 30.75
C GLN A 612 15.63 20.27 30.13
N PHE A 613 16.73 20.88 29.66
CA PHE A 613 17.84 20.17 29.06
C PHE A 613 19.11 20.28 29.90
N SER A 614 19.85 19.18 30.01
CA SER A 614 21.13 19.05 30.71
C SER A 614 22.32 19.01 29.74
N THR A 615 22.08 18.79 28.45
CA THR A 615 23.11 18.66 27.42
C THR A 615 23.02 19.78 26.38
N LYS A 616 24.07 19.93 25.55
CA LYS A 616 24.04 20.85 24.40
C LYS A 616 23.41 20.23 23.16
N ASP A 617 23.21 18.91 23.14
CA ASP A 617 22.56 18.18 22.04
C ASP A 617 21.07 18.01 22.40
N HIS A 618 20.34 19.13 22.41
CA HIS A 618 18.96 19.16 22.87
C HIS A 618 18.05 18.22 22.07
N LYS A 619 18.31 18.01 20.77
CA LYS A 619 17.49 17.08 19.96
C LYS A 619 17.67 15.64 20.42
N LYS A 620 18.91 15.20 20.63
CA LYS A 620 19.17 13.85 21.14
C LYS A 620 18.59 13.65 22.53
N GLU A 621 18.73 14.64 23.40
CA GLU A 621 18.14 14.60 24.75
C GLU A 621 16.61 14.60 24.71
N LEU A 622 15.98 15.39 23.83
CA LEU A 622 14.53 15.38 23.62
C LEU A 622 14.04 13.99 23.21
N TYR A 623 14.73 13.32 22.29
CA TYR A 623 14.41 11.94 21.92
C TYR A 623 14.49 10.99 23.13
N SER A 624 15.49 11.16 24.01
CA SER A 624 15.59 10.36 25.23
C SER A 624 14.47 10.66 26.22
N ILE A 625 14.09 11.93 26.40
CA ILE A 625 12.97 12.32 27.27
C ILE A 625 11.66 11.72 26.76
N PHE A 626 11.38 11.84 25.46
CA PHE A 626 10.18 11.26 24.87
C PHE A 626 10.18 9.74 24.97
N ALA A 627 11.31 9.08 24.72
CA ALA A 627 11.42 7.63 24.85
C ALA A 627 11.16 7.16 26.30
N GLU A 628 11.61 7.89 27.30
CA GLU A 628 11.33 7.60 28.71
C GLU A 628 9.84 7.82 29.04
N HIS A 629 9.24 8.91 28.55
CA HIS A 629 7.81 9.24 28.75
C HIS A 629 6.87 8.14 28.23
N VAL A 630 7.20 7.55 27.08
CA VAL A 630 6.36 6.54 26.40
C VAL A 630 6.82 5.10 26.62
N LYS A 631 7.76 4.86 27.55
CA LYS A 631 8.44 3.56 27.70
C LYS A 631 7.49 2.39 28.00
N ASP A 632 6.41 2.65 28.74
CA ASP A 632 5.49 1.60 29.22
C ASP A 632 4.60 1.04 28.10
N VAL A 633 4.49 1.76 26.98
CA VAL A 633 3.69 1.38 25.81
C VAL A 633 4.55 1.07 24.58
N GLN A 634 5.86 0.94 24.72
CA GLN A 634 6.73 0.60 23.58
C GLN A 634 6.62 -0.89 23.20
N PRO A 635 6.25 -1.20 21.94
CA PRO A 635 6.18 -2.58 21.48
C PRO A 635 7.56 -3.20 21.30
N SER A 636 7.62 -4.52 21.39
CA SER A 636 8.86 -5.30 21.33
C SER A 636 9.15 -5.91 19.94
N ARG A 637 8.11 -6.27 19.19
CA ARG A 637 8.14 -7.12 17.97
C ARG A 637 9.37 -7.01 17.05
N TYR A 638 9.88 -5.81 16.77
CA TYR A 638 10.96 -5.58 15.80
C TYR A 638 12.37 -5.49 16.41
N ARG A 639 12.52 -5.64 17.72
CA ARG A 639 13.81 -5.55 18.39
C ARG A 639 14.62 -6.83 18.15
N LEU A 640 15.89 -6.65 17.83
CA LEU A 640 16.83 -7.76 17.62
C LEU A 640 16.97 -8.66 18.87
N GLN A 641 16.71 -8.12 20.06
CA GLN A 641 16.77 -8.83 21.33
C GLN A 641 15.67 -9.89 21.49
N ASP A 642 14.54 -9.72 20.79
CA ASP A 642 13.40 -10.65 20.83
C ASP A 642 13.56 -11.82 19.84
N SER A 643 14.72 -11.95 19.20
CA SER A 643 15.09 -13.11 18.38
C SER A 643 15.50 -14.29 19.27
N GLU A 644 15.21 -15.51 18.80
CA GLU A 644 15.58 -16.76 19.46
C GLU A 644 17.03 -17.19 19.21
N LEU A 645 17.72 -16.54 18.28
CA LEU A 645 19.15 -16.73 18.01
C LEU A 645 20.02 -16.49 19.27
N GLY A 646 21.18 -17.15 19.30
CA GLY A 646 22.15 -16.98 20.39
C GLY A 646 22.65 -15.53 20.53
N ASP A 647 23.06 -15.12 21.73
CA ASP A 647 23.50 -13.74 22.00
C ASP A 647 24.66 -13.28 21.10
N ASN A 648 25.58 -14.18 20.76
CA ASN A 648 26.65 -13.90 19.81
C ASN A 648 26.10 -13.65 18.38
N SER A 649 25.12 -14.43 17.94
CA SER A 649 24.46 -14.29 16.64
C SER A 649 23.72 -12.95 16.55
N LYS A 650 22.99 -12.58 17.60
CA LYS A 650 22.34 -11.27 17.73
C LYS A 650 23.36 -10.13 17.73
N ALA A 651 24.48 -10.27 18.46
CA ALA A 651 25.54 -9.28 18.45
C ALA A 651 26.20 -9.12 17.07
N LEU A 652 26.45 -10.21 16.35
CA LEU A 652 26.97 -10.21 14.98
C LEU A 652 26.02 -9.49 14.02
N LEU A 653 24.74 -9.88 14.00
CA LEU A 653 23.70 -9.25 13.19
C LEU A 653 23.61 -7.73 13.48
N GLY A 654 23.68 -7.34 14.75
CA GLY A 654 23.67 -5.93 15.15
C GLY A 654 24.82 -5.10 14.54
N GLN A 655 25.94 -5.72 14.15
CA GLN A 655 27.04 -5.03 13.49
C GLN A 655 26.74 -4.64 12.04
N LEU A 656 25.68 -5.16 11.41
CA LEU A 656 25.24 -4.68 10.09
C LEU A 656 24.87 -3.19 10.14
N ALA A 657 24.41 -2.68 11.30
CA ALA A 657 24.12 -1.26 11.50
C ALA A 657 25.34 -0.32 11.43
N ASN A 658 26.55 -0.88 11.22
CA ASN A 658 27.78 -0.13 10.95
C ASN A 658 28.01 0.16 9.46
N ILE A 659 27.24 -0.47 8.56
CA ILE A 659 27.25 -0.16 7.13
C ILE A 659 26.59 1.22 6.93
N LYS A 660 27.35 2.16 6.39
CA LYS A 660 26.96 3.57 6.24
C LYS A 660 27.61 4.21 5.01
N GLY A 661 27.13 5.40 4.67
CA GLY A 661 27.62 6.19 3.55
C GLY A 661 27.44 5.45 2.23
N THR A 662 28.41 5.64 1.32
CA THR A 662 28.40 5.00 -0.01
C THR A 662 28.26 3.48 0.03
N SER A 663 28.78 2.80 1.06
CA SER A 663 28.58 1.36 1.23
C SER A 663 27.12 0.98 1.48
N ALA A 664 26.38 1.79 2.24
CA ALA A 664 24.94 1.60 2.41
C ALA A 664 24.16 1.93 1.13
N SER A 665 24.58 2.94 0.37
CA SER A 665 23.96 3.34 -0.90
C SER A 665 23.98 2.24 -1.98
N ILE A 666 24.91 1.28 -1.90
CA ILE A 666 25.00 0.15 -2.84
C ILE A 666 23.96 -0.93 -2.52
N LEU A 667 23.58 -1.08 -1.25
CA LEU A 667 22.58 -2.05 -0.84
C LEU A 667 21.20 -1.66 -1.40
N PRO A 668 20.32 -2.63 -1.64
CA PRO A 668 18.95 -2.35 -2.04
C PRO A 668 18.12 -1.82 -0.87
N GLU A 669 16.92 -1.29 -1.16
CA GLU A 669 16.07 -0.67 -0.13
C GLU A 669 15.61 -1.69 0.93
N LEU A 670 15.18 -2.88 0.49
CA LEU A 670 14.71 -3.97 1.35
C LEU A 670 15.43 -5.28 1.04
N SER A 671 16.27 -5.72 1.98
CA SER A 671 16.86 -7.06 1.99
C SER A 671 16.17 -7.93 3.04
N MET A 672 15.49 -8.99 2.61
CA MET A 672 14.88 -9.98 3.50
C MET A 672 15.83 -11.13 3.75
N ILE A 673 16.16 -11.39 5.02
CA ILE A 673 17.16 -12.35 5.46
C ILE A 673 16.45 -13.49 6.17
N LEU A 674 16.54 -14.69 5.62
CA LEU A 674 16.09 -15.92 6.28
C LEU A 674 17.31 -16.58 6.94
N VAL A 675 17.32 -16.60 8.27
CA VAL A 675 18.38 -17.23 9.07
C VAL A 675 17.88 -18.57 9.55
N GLN A 676 18.60 -19.64 9.23
CA GLN A 676 18.39 -20.96 9.80
C GLN A 676 19.19 -21.08 11.11
N PRO A 677 18.56 -21.18 12.29
CA PRO A 677 19.25 -21.43 13.55
C PRO A 677 20.01 -22.75 13.53
N THR A 678 21.02 -22.86 14.41
CA THR A 678 21.83 -24.09 14.53
C THR A 678 21.05 -25.21 15.20
N ASP A 679 20.22 -24.86 16.18
CA ASP A 679 19.53 -25.79 17.08
C ASP A 679 18.00 -25.83 16.86
N SER A 680 17.50 -25.23 15.78
CA SER A 680 16.07 -25.21 15.43
C SER A 680 15.88 -25.42 13.93
N ASP A 681 14.82 -26.16 13.58
CA ASP A 681 14.36 -26.33 12.20
C ASP A 681 13.50 -25.15 11.73
N GLU A 682 13.03 -24.29 12.65
CA GLU A 682 12.26 -23.10 12.30
C GLU A 682 13.18 -21.90 12.04
N PRO A 683 13.17 -21.33 10.82
CA PRO A 683 13.99 -20.18 10.50
C PRO A 683 13.40 -18.89 11.06
N GLU A 684 14.28 -17.95 11.38
CA GLU A 684 13.92 -16.58 11.75
C GLU A 684 14.09 -15.63 10.56
N ILE A 685 13.22 -14.62 10.47
CA ILE A 685 13.25 -13.61 9.42
C ILE A 685 13.81 -12.32 10.01
N PHE A 686 14.71 -11.67 9.28
CA PHE A 686 15.15 -10.31 9.54
C PHE A 686 14.97 -9.47 8.29
N THR A 687 14.82 -8.16 8.46
CA THR A 687 14.80 -7.23 7.34
C THR A 687 15.90 -6.19 7.55
N LEU A 688 16.79 -6.05 6.57
CA LEU A 688 17.75 -4.95 6.49
C LEU A 688 17.20 -3.89 5.55
N VAL A 689 16.92 -2.72 6.11
CA VAL A 689 16.36 -1.57 5.41
C VAL A 689 17.48 -0.56 5.16
N ARG A 690 17.68 -0.15 3.91
CA ARG A 690 18.50 1.04 3.61
C ARG A 690 17.68 2.28 3.90
N ASN A 691 18.26 3.24 4.62
CA ASN A 691 17.68 4.57 4.75
C ASN A 691 18.49 5.54 3.90
N SER A 692 17.91 5.96 2.78
CA SER A 692 18.50 6.95 1.89
C SER A 692 18.41 8.34 2.51
N ALA A 693 19.56 8.97 2.73
CA ALA A 693 19.65 10.32 3.24
C ALA A 693 19.46 11.34 2.11
N HIS A 694 18.78 12.43 2.45
CA HIS A 694 18.50 13.54 1.55
C HIS A 694 18.89 14.87 2.21
N PHE A 695 19.36 15.83 1.42
CA PHE A 695 19.61 17.19 1.87
C PHE A 695 18.32 17.88 2.29
N ASN A 696 17.29 17.73 1.46
CA ASN A 696 15.89 18.06 1.72
C ASN A 696 15.00 17.12 0.88
N VAL A 697 13.70 17.10 1.19
CA VAL A 697 12.76 16.12 0.63
C VAL A 697 11.60 16.79 -0.11
N ASN A 698 11.83 18.02 -0.59
CA ASN A 698 10.82 18.88 -1.22
C ASN A 698 10.80 18.79 -2.77
N SER A 699 11.64 17.94 -3.36
CA SER A 699 11.76 17.89 -4.82
C SER A 699 10.63 17.10 -5.47
N LEU A 700 9.94 17.70 -6.44
CA LEU A 700 8.93 17.03 -7.25
C LEU A 700 9.53 16.10 -8.31
N PHE A 701 10.75 16.41 -8.77
CA PHE A 701 11.47 15.67 -9.81
C PHE A 701 12.92 15.43 -9.39
N SER A 702 13.59 14.46 -10.00
CA SER A 702 15.03 14.24 -9.81
C SER A 702 15.46 14.15 -8.34
N GLU A 703 14.79 13.29 -7.57
CA GLU A 703 15.12 13.01 -6.17
C GLU A 703 16.62 12.72 -5.96
N ASP A 704 17.22 12.02 -6.92
CA ASP A 704 18.65 11.68 -6.94
C ASP A 704 19.56 12.91 -6.77
N ALA A 705 19.18 14.08 -7.32
CA ALA A 705 19.94 15.32 -7.18
C ALA A 705 19.96 15.87 -5.74
N ASN A 706 19.05 15.41 -4.87
CA ASN A 706 18.98 15.80 -3.46
C ASN A 706 19.53 14.72 -2.51
N ARG A 707 20.10 13.63 -3.02
CA ARG A 707 20.69 12.55 -2.22
C ARG A 707 21.95 13.01 -1.50
N ASP A 708 22.04 12.67 -0.22
CA ASP A 708 23.24 12.82 0.61
C ASP A 708 23.83 11.43 0.90
N TYR A 709 24.39 10.79 -0.12
CA TYR A 709 24.91 9.41 -0.04
C TYR A 709 25.92 9.21 1.10
N ALA A 710 26.62 10.26 1.54
CA ALA A 710 27.56 10.18 2.65
C ALA A 710 26.88 9.91 4.00
N LYS A 711 25.57 10.16 4.10
CA LYS A 711 24.75 9.96 5.31
C LYS A 711 23.78 8.79 5.21
N ASP A 712 23.78 8.04 4.11
CA ASP A 712 22.99 6.80 4.02
C ASP A 712 23.38 5.87 5.17
N ASP A 713 22.40 5.22 5.78
CA ASP A 713 22.62 4.20 6.81
C ASP A 713 21.65 3.02 6.61
N VAL A 714 21.76 2.02 7.48
CA VAL A 714 20.85 0.86 7.45
C VAL A 714 20.20 0.64 8.81
N THR A 715 19.00 0.07 8.79
CA THR A 715 18.28 -0.42 9.98
C THR A 715 18.04 -1.91 9.82
N LEU A 716 18.49 -2.69 10.79
CA LEU A 716 18.14 -4.11 10.89
C LEU A 716 16.98 -4.26 11.88
N VAL A 717 15.95 -5.01 11.49
CA VAL A 717 14.84 -5.39 12.38
C VAL A 717 14.68 -6.91 12.42
N HIS A 718 14.22 -7.41 13.56
CA HIS A 718 13.72 -8.79 13.68
C HIS A 718 12.29 -8.84 13.11
N GLY A 719 12.01 -9.82 12.26
CA GLY A 719 10.76 -9.96 11.52
C GLY A 719 10.78 -9.33 10.12
N LEU A 720 9.64 -9.47 9.44
CA LEU A 720 9.43 -8.98 8.08
C LEU A 720 8.94 -7.53 8.09
N LEU A 721 9.58 -6.67 7.30
CA LEU A 721 9.21 -5.27 7.10
C LEU A 721 9.11 -4.99 5.59
N GLY A 722 8.03 -4.32 5.18
CA GLY A 722 7.76 -4.03 3.77
C GLY A 722 7.08 -5.18 3.03
N SER A 723 6.51 -4.87 1.87
CA SER A 723 5.76 -5.85 1.05
C SER A 723 6.50 -6.26 -0.22
N TYR A 724 7.60 -5.58 -0.52
CA TYR A 724 8.30 -5.62 -1.79
C TYR A 724 9.79 -5.91 -1.56
N PRO A 725 10.20 -7.17 -1.43
CA PRO A 725 11.62 -7.50 -1.38
C PRO A 725 12.33 -7.09 -2.67
N ASP A 726 13.45 -6.40 -2.53
CA ASP A 726 14.41 -6.18 -3.62
C ASP A 726 15.38 -7.37 -3.74
N VAL A 727 15.76 -7.96 -2.60
CA VAL A 727 16.67 -9.11 -2.55
C VAL A 727 16.35 -10.03 -1.38
N PHE A 728 16.68 -11.31 -1.56
CA PHE A 728 16.61 -12.34 -0.53
C PHE A 728 18.00 -12.83 -0.14
N TRP A 729 18.27 -12.92 1.16
CA TRP A 729 19.46 -13.58 1.70
C TRP A 729 19.05 -14.85 2.45
N ARG A 730 19.80 -15.93 2.24
CA ARG A 730 19.66 -17.20 2.96
C ARG A 730 20.96 -17.51 3.68
N VAL A 731 20.86 -17.71 4.99
CA VAL A 731 22.04 -17.78 5.86
C VAL A 731 21.83 -18.83 6.92
N LYS A 732 22.86 -19.62 7.21
CA LYS A 732 22.88 -20.43 8.43
C LYS A 732 23.42 -19.60 9.57
N GLU A 733 22.93 -19.80 10.79
CA GLU A 733 23.40 -19.06 11.97
C GLU A 733 24.93 -19.17 12.13
N ALA A 734 25.49 -20.36 11.89
CA ALA A 734 26.94 -20.59 11.92
C ALA A 734 27.75 -19.72 10.93
N ASP A 735 27.13 -19.22 9.85
CA ASP A 735 27.76 -18.40 8.82
C ASP A 735 27.58 -16.89 9.05
N LEU A 736 26.88 -16.46 10.12
CA LEU A 736 26.60 -15.04 10.37
C LEU A 736 27.85 -14.18 10.48
N ALA A 737 28.93 -14.69 11.09
CA ALA A 737 30.19 -13.96 11.18
C ALA A 737 30.77 -13.67 9.79
N LYS A 738 30.67 -14.62 8.86
CA LYS A 738 31.12 -14.46 7.48
C LYS A 738 30.22 -13.50 6.72
N LEU A 739 28.90 -13.58 6.91
CA LEU A 739 27.94 -12.66 6.29
C LEU A 739 28.25 -11.21 6.67
N VAL A 740 28.37 -10.94 7.97
CA VAL A 740 28.61 -9.59 8.49
C VAL A 740 29.94 -9.04 7.97
N ALA A 741 31.01 -9.85 8.03
CA ALA A 741 32.33 -9.45 7.55
C ALA A 741 32.32 -9.14 6.05
N LYS A 742 31.57 -9.89 5.23
CA LYS A 742 31.45 -9.65 3.79
C LYS A 742 30.56 -8.46 3.46
N ALA A 743 29.45 -8.29 4.17
CA ALA A 743 28.57 -7.14 3.99
C ALA A 743 29.29 -5.81 4.31
N GLN A 744 30.09 -5.77 5.37
CA GLN A 744 30.89 -4.59 5.73
C GLN A 744 32.03 -4.27 4.75
N GLN A 745 32.39 -5.20 3.87
CA GLN A 745 33.43 -5.01 2.85
C GLN A 745 32.89 -4.44 1.53
N ILE A 746 31.57 -4.29 1.38
CA ILE A 746 30.96 -3.77 0.15
C ILE A 746 31.36 -2.30 -0.05
N LYS A 747 32.09 -2.01 -1.12
CA LYS A 747 32.50 -0.65 -1.51
C LYS A 747 32.20 -0.34 -2.98
N SER A 748 31.77 -1.34 -3.74
CA SER A 748 31.42 -1.24 -5.16
C SER A 748 30.31 -2.23 -5.52
N GLU A 749 29.69 -2.03 -6.69
CA GLU A 749 28.76 -2.99 -7.28
C GLU A 749 29.38 -4.39 -7.43
N GLN A 750 30.68 -4.47 -7.74
CA GLN A 750 31.39 -5.74 -7.87
C GLN A 750 31.50 -6.46 -6.52
N ASP A 751 31.78 -5.73 -5.44
CA ASP A 751 31.82 -6.31 -4.09
C ASP A 751 30.44 -6.81 -3.66
N TYR A 752 29.39 -6.05 -4.00
CA TYR A 752 28.00 -6.44 -3.74
C TYR A 752 27.62 -7.70 -4.51
N GLN A 753 27.94 -7.78 -5.80
CA GLN A 753 27.71 -9.00 -6.59
C GLN A 753 28.45 -10.20 -6.01
N ALA A 754 29.69 -10.03 -5.55
CA ALA A 754 30.47 -11.08 -4.88
C ALA A 754 29.88 -11.48 -3.52
N PHE A 755 29.25 -10.55 -2.80
CA PHE A 755 28.47 -10.84 -1.60
C PHE A 755 27.22 -11.65 -1.92
N LEU A 756 26.46 -11.25 -2.95
CA LEU A 756 25.26 -11.95 -3.38
C LEU A 756 25.54 -13.38 -3.85
N ASP A 757 26.70 -13.62 -4.48
CA ASP A 757 27.15 -14.97 -4.86
C ASP A 757 27.28 -15.95 -3.68
N LEU A 758 27.41 -15.45 -2.45
CA LEU A 758 27.55 -16.28 -1.26
C LEU A 758 26.22 -16.49 -0.52
N PHE A 759 25.35 -15.48 -0.51
CA PHE A 759 24.21 -15.44 0.42
C PHE A 759 22.85 -15.22 -0.26
N ALA A 760 22.81 -14.78 -1.52
CA ALA A 760 21.56 -14.38 -2.14
C ALA A 760 20.79 -15.56 -2.77
N VAL A 761 19.45 -15.45 -2.74
CA VAL A 761 18.57 -16.25 -3.59
C VAL A 761 18.15 -15.37 -4.76
N ARG A 762 18.85 -15.50 -5.88
CA ARG A 762 18.61 -14.72 -7.11
C ARG A 762 17.36 -15.21 -7.85
N ARG A 763 16.82 -14.39 -8.75
CA ARG A 763 15.73 -14.75 -9.69
C ARG A 763 15.98 -16.05 -10.47
N THR A 764 17.25 -16.36 -10.73
CA THR A 764 17.71 -17.54 -11.48
C THR A 764 18.00 -18.76 -10.60
N ALA A 765 17.86 -18.64 -9.27
CA ALA A 765 18.11 -19.74 -8.35
C ALA A 765 17.15 -20.90 -8.62
N LYS A 766 17.69 -22.11 -8.79
CA LYS A 766 16.89 -23.32 -9.09
C LYS A 766 15.87 -23.65 -7.99
N ASP A 767 16.17 -23.25 -6.76
CA ASP A 767 15.34 -23.43 -5.56
C ASP A 767 14.62 -22.14 -5.11
N PHE A 768 14.51 -21.12 -5.98
CA PHE A 768 13.84 -19.86 -5.67
C PHE A 768 12.44 -20.07 -5.09
N TRP A 769 11.62 -20.91 -5.71
CA TRP A 769 10.24 -21.14 -5.27
C TRP A 769 10.17 -21.85 -3.91
N GLN A 770 11.06 -22.81 -3.65
CA GLN A 770 11.15 -23.46 -2.35
C GLN A 770 11.51 -22.45 -1.25
N PHE A 771 12.47 -21.56 -1.53
CA PHE A 771 12.82 -20.48 -0.61
C PHE A 771 11.66 -19.51 -0.38
N SER A 772 11.03 -19.04 -1.46
CA SER A 772 9.86 -18.14 -1.44
C SER A 772 8.73 -18.73 -0.60
N ASP A 773 8.41 -20.02 -0.79
CA ASP A 773 7.35 -20.69 -0.06
C ASP A 773 7.66 -20.76 1.43
N LYS A 774 8.89 -21.17 1.81
CA LYS A 774 9.30 -21.21 3.22
C LYS A 774 9.28 -19.81 3.84
N LEU A 775 9.75 -18.78 3.13
CA LEU A 775 9.72 -17.39 3.63
C LEU A 775 8.28 -16.91 3.90
N ASN A 776 7.36 -17.08 2.94
CA ASN A 776 5.96 -16.68 3.11
C ASN A 776 5.28 -17.50 4.22
N GLN A 777 5.53 -18.81 4.30
CA GLN A 777 4.98 -19.67 5.35
C GLN A 777 5.47 -19.25 6.74
N THR A 778 6.79 -19.04 6.90
CA THR A 778 7.37 -18.55 8.16
C THR A 778 6.81 -17.18 8.52
N PHE A 779 6.66 -16.27 7.57
CA PHE A 779 6.06 -14.96 7.80
C PHE A 779 4.60 -15.07 8.30
N MET A 780 3.76 -15.83 7.60
CA MET A 780 2.36 -16.02 7.99
C MET A 780 2.22 -16.78 9.31
N HIS A 781 3.13 -17.70 9.62
CA HIS A 781 3.14 -18.41 10.89
C HIS A 781 3.48 -17.48 12.07
N HIS A 782 4.52 -16.66 11.94
CA HIS A 782 4.92 -15.72 13.00
C HIS A 782 4.01 -14.48 13.08
N SER A 783 3.20 -14.22 12.06
CA SER A 783 2.36 -13.03 11.97
C SER A 783 1.01 -13.37 11.32
N PRO A 784 0.17 -14.22 11.93
CA PRO A 784 -1.04 -14.75 11.30
C PRO A 784 -2.09 -13.67 11.00
N ILE A 785 -2.07 -12.56 11.75
CA ILE A 785 -2.98 -11.43 11.54
C ILE A 785 -2.49 -10.51 10.43
N GLU A 786 -1.22 -10.10 10.41
CA GLU A 786 -0.68 -9.17 9.38
C GLU A 786 -0.10 -9.89 8.15
N GLY A 787 -0.01 -11.21 8.22
CA GLY A 787 0.56 -12.09 7.21
C GLY A 787 -0.20 -12.01 5.89
N GLY A 788 0.55 -11.99 4.81
CA GLY A 788 0.01 -12.02 3.46
C GLY A 788 1.13 -12.20 2.45
N LEU A 789 0.78 -12.59 1.23
CA LEU A 789 1.76 -12.84 0.18
C LEU A 789 2.54 -11.56 -0.16
N LEU A 790 3.85 -11.71 -0.30
CA LEU A 790 4.77 -10.65 -0.74
C LEU A 790 4.67 -10.41 -2.25
N ASP A 791 5.14 -9.25 -2.72
CA ASP A 791 5.14 -8.89 -4.14
C ASP A 791 6.55 -8.90 -4.74
N TYR A 792 6.72 -9.62 -5.85
CA TYR A 792 8.02 -9.89 -6.47
C TYR A 792 8.33 -9.02 -7.70
N ASN A 793 7.54 -7.99 -7.96
CA ASN A 793 7.76 -7.09 -9.10
C ASN A 793 9.01 -6.21 -8.94
N ARG A 794 9.53 -6.05 -7.71
CA ARG A 794 10.71 -5.23 -7.39
C ARG A 794 12.01 -6.02 -7.15
N LEU A 795 11.98 -7.36 -7.26
CA LEU A 795 13.21 -8.13 -7.10
C LEU A 795 14.28 -7.69 -8.11
N GLU A 796 15.49 -7.42 -7.65
CA GLU A 796 16.57 -6.97 -8.52
C GLU A 796 17.12 -8.12 -9.38
N ASN A 797 17.89 -7.75 -10.40
CA ASN A 797 18.70 -8.66 -11.21
C ASN A 797 20.17 -8.19 -11.17
N ARG A 798 20.71 -8.10 -9.96
CA ARG A 798 22.10 -7.75 -9.62
C ARG A 798 22.78 -8.93 -8.97
#